data_AF-A0A1C0BVA4-F1
#
_entry.id   AF-A0A1C0BVA4-F1
#
_cell.length_a   1.000
_cell.length_b   1.000
_cell.length_c   1.000
_cell.angle_alpha   90.00
_cell.angle_beta   90.00
_cell.angle_gamma   90.00
#
_symmetry.space_group_name_H-M   'P 1'
#
loop_
_entity.id
_entity.type
_entity.pdbx_description
1 polymer ?
#
loop_
_entity_poly.entity_id
_entity_poly.type
_entity_poly.pdbx_seq_one_letter_code
_entity_poly.pdbx_strand_id
1 'polypeptide(L)'
;MKRIYKKVTILLMGVFIALMSVTNMTSLRKEEITEEVSIQKVDNLENDFILGTDASSVIAVEESGGKYYDFDGQEKDVFAIMADAGVNYIRVKVWNDPYDEHGNGYGGGNSDLAKAIAIGKRATAKGMKLLVDFHYSDFWADPGRQNAPKAWEKLSADQKASEIYEYTKESLVALHDAGVDVGMVQVGNETTGQGICGETKLENKLKLFKAGSKAIRDVSKNIKVAVHFTNPEKGNPYTYTKELYDGGVDFDVVATSYYPVWHGTLSQLSTQLNKIVDDFDKEVMVAETAYPYTLEDGDDQANLIKNKSQLKGYDASVDGQANMFRDVVDTVNNGVKNSKGIGVFYWENTWIPVNQGNGTRADNEPLWETYGSGWATKAATTYDKSPTGSGIATMSNYGGTEVDNQAMFDFAGHALPSLRVFTYVFTGYNEKTEPELVNVLKNPGFEEEDMSIFEISKPYVSRKTDDPFSGAYSVHFYSEEEIDFNVSQEVTLPAGTHKFSLHIQGGANVDTSDIYAYVAIGNQVIQKQLIQLDGWCNWKEPTITFSIDEETTLSVGLHVQAEAFSWGTTDDWKLVTKELKHVVDKSQLQAIVAGAIAIDAADAYTASTWNVYLRALEQAKSVLEDEMASQNVVDEACTALLQAIEQLKKVNVETGNADNENSDTGNKTEESTDSKNVDNKNSEVGNQTVKSSSSKSNNTTAHASVATSDTSHTVYWLSLSTLMLLVGLHIRNRKKKSLNQ
;
A
#
# COMPACT_ATOMS: atom_id res chain seq x y z
N MET A 1 -7.40 -28.22 64.60
CA MET A 1 -8.20 -27.77 63.45
C MET A 1 -7.81 -26.39 62.88
N LYS A 2 -7.68 -25.32 63.68
CA LYS A 2 -7.31 -23.97 63.16
C LYS A 2 -5.93 -23.86 62.47
N ARG A 3 -4.95 -24.69 62.85
CA ARG A 3 -3.61 -24.74 62.20
C ARG A 3 -3.57 -25.50 60.87
N ILE A 4 -4.53 -26.41 60.65
CA ILE A 4 -4.66 -27.17 59.40
C ILE A 4 -5.39 -26.31 58.36
N TYR A 5 -6.44 -25.58 58.79
CA TYR A 5 -7.10 -24.58 57.96
C TYR A 5 -6.14 -23.52 57.42
N LYS A 6 -5.26 -22.95 58.27
CA LYS A 6 -4.32 -21.90 57.82
C LYS A 6 -3.27 -22.41 56.80
N LYS A 7 -2.88 -23.69 56.85
CA LYS A 7 -1.95 -24.29 55.87
C LYS A 7 -2.65 -24.66 54.56
N VAL A 8 -3.91 -25.11 54.62
CA VAL A 8 -4.72 -25.41 53.43
C VAL A 8 -5.14 -24.14 52.70
N THR A 9 -5.41 -23.04 53.41
CA THR A 9 -5.73 -21.73 52.79
C THR A 9 -4.53 -21.09 52.10
N ILE A 10 -3.31 -21.21 52.67
CA ILE A 10 -2.08 -20.69 52.04
C ILE A 10 -1.68 -21.54 50.82
N LEU A 11 -1.87 -22.87 50.87
CA LEU A 11 -1.62 -23.76 49.73
C LEU A 11 -2.63 -23.52 48.59
N LEU A 12 -3.92 -23.32 48.91
CA LEU A 12 -4.95 -22.99 47.92
C LEU A 12 -4.76 -21.60 47.30
N MET A 13 -4.28 -20.62 48.07
CA MET A 13 -4.00 -19.27 47.57
C MET A 13 -2.71 -19.22 46.73
N GLY A 14 -1.70 -20.04 47.05
CA GLY A 14 -0.51 -20.24 46.23
C GLY A 14 -0.80 -20.96 44.91
N VAL A 15 -1.72 -21.94 44.91
CA VAL A 15 -2.19 -22.61 43.69
C VAL A 15 -3.09 -21.70 42.85
N PHE A 16 -3.89 -20.81 43.46
CA PHE A 16 -4.70 -19.83 42.73
C PHE A 16 -3.85 -18.73 42.07
N ILE A 17 -2.77 -18.29 42.72
CA ILE A 17 -1.83 -17.31 42.16
C ILE A 17 -0.95 -17.96 41.07
N ALA A 18 -0.55 -19.23 41.25
CA ALA A 18 0.15 -20.01 40.22
C ALA A 18 -0.74 -20.32 39.01
N LEU A 19 -2.05 -20.59 39.20
CA LEU A 19 -2.99 -20.74 38.09
C LEU A 19 -3.27 -19.41 37.38
N MET A 20 -3.38 -18.28 38.11
CA MET A 20 -3.51 -16.96 37.48
C MET A 20 -2.23 -16.51 36.73
N SER A 21 -1.05 -16.97 37.13
CA SER A 21 0.21 -16.72 36.41
C SER A 21 0.46 -17.68 35.25
N VAL A 22 -0.18 -18.86 35.24
CA VAL A 22 -0.13 -19.80 34.09
C VAL A 22 -1.26 -19.56 33.09
N THR A 23 -2.41 -18.98 33.48
CA THR A 23 -3.43 -18.50 32.51
C THR A 23 -3.09 -17.15 31.88
N ASN A 24 -2.14 -16.40 32.43
CA ASN A 24 -1.61 -15.18 31.80
C ASN A 24 -0.35 -15.42 30.95
N MET A 25 0.04 -16.68 30.69
CA MET A 25 1.26 -17.01 29.92
C MET A 25 1.02 -17.87 28.67
N THR A 26 -0.24 -18.03 28.24
CA THR A 26 -0.60 -18.64 26.94
C THR A 26 -1.72 -17.89 26.22
N SER A 27 -1.78 -16.58 26.41
CA SER A 27 -2.58 -15.69 25.57
C SER A 27 -1.95 -14.30 25.56
N LEU A 28 -0.68 -14.22 25.16
CA LEU A 28 -0.32 -13.13 24.25
C LEU A 28 -1.05 -13.48 22.96
N ARG A 29 -2.32 -13.07 22.91
CA ARG A 29 -3.07 -12.98 21.68
C ARG A 29 -2.19 -12.07 20.83
N LYS A 30 -1.54 -12.63 19.81
CA LYS A 30 -1.01 -11.86 18.68
C LYS A 30 -2.16 -10.89 18.37
N GLU A 31 -1.95 -9.59 18.58
CA GLU A 31 -2.92 -8.62 18.07
C GLU A 31 -2.99 -8.92 16.58
N GLU A 32 -4.08 -9.57 16.19
CA GLU A 32 -4.43 -9.71 14.79
C GLU A 32 -4.63 -8.27 14.36
N ILE A 33 -3.65 -7.72 13.65
CA ILE A 33 -3.73 -6.40 13.04
C ILE A 33 -4.95 -6.48 12.11
N THR A 34 -6.08 -6.07 12.66
CA THR A 34 -7.40 -6.00 12.03
C THR A 34 -7.68 -4.55 11.64
N GLU A 35 -6.62 -3.78 11.38
CA GLU A 35 -6.75 -2.53 10.68
C GLU A 35 -6.98 -2.85 9.20
N GLU A 36 -8.25 -2.84 8.80
CA GLU A 36 -8.61 -2.84 7.40
C GLU A 36 -7.98 -1.63 6.72
N VAL A 37 -7.25 -1.91 5.64
CA VAL A 37 -6.69 -0.87 4.77
C VAL A 37 -7.81 -0.32 3.88
N SER A 38 -7.86 0.99 3.75
CA SER A 38 -8.67 1.70 2.77
C SER A 38 -7.77 2.26 1.69
N ILE A 39 -8.01 1.90 0.43
CA ILE A 39 -7.27 2.39 -0.73
C ILE A 39 -8.27 3.04 -1.68
N GLN A 40 -8.12 4.33 -1.90
CA GLN A 40 -8.86 5.02 -2.95
C GLN A 40 -8.32 4.64 -4.33
N LYS A 41 -9.22 4.37 -5.26
CA LYS A 41 -8.86 4.20 -6.67
C LYS A 41 -8.02 5.38 -7.17
N VAL A 42 -7.04 5.09 -8.01
CA VAL A 42 -6.32 6.08 -8.81
C VAL A 42 -7.05 6.21 -10.15
N ASP A 43 -7.67 7.36 -10.37
CA ASP A 43 -8.41 7.60 -11.61
C ASP A 43 -7.47 7.58 -12.81
N ASN A 44 -7.95 7.07 -13.96
CA ASN A 44 -7.19 7.01 -15.20
C ASN A 44 -5.81 6.33 -15.08
N LEU A 45 -5.64 5.39 -14.14
CA LEU A 45 -4.43 4.60 -14.04
C LEU A 45 -4.26 3.74 -15.30
N GLU A 46 -3.14 3.92 -16.00
CA GLU A 46 -2.83 3.15 -17.21
C GLU A 46 -2.63 1.67 -16.87
N ASN A 47 -3.18 0.77 -17.69
CA ASN A 47 -3.12 -0.68 -17.42
C ASN A 47 -1.70 -1.25 -17.44
N ASP A 48 -0.77 -0.59 -18.13
CA ASP A 48 0.64 -0.97 -18.21
C ASP A 48 1.54 -0.12 -17.29
N PHE A 49 0.96 0.66 -16.37
CA PHE A 49 1.70 1.41 -15.37
C PHE A 49 2.57 0.48 -14.52
N ILE A 50 3.84 0.85 -14.33
CA ILE A 50 4.79 0.03 -13.59
C ILE A 50 4.51 0.17 -12.09
N LEU A 51 4.16 -0.95 -11.48
CA LEU A 51 3.85 -1.13 -10.08
C LEU A 51 4.86 -2.13 -9.52
N GLY A 52 6.05 -1.61 -9.22
CA GLY A 52 7.23 -2.42 -8.93
C GLY A 52 7.63 -2.44 -7.46
N THR A 53 8.49 -3.41 -7.11
CA THR A 53 9.16 -3.46 -5.80
C THR A 53 10.64 -3.75 -5.95
N ASP A 54 11.46 -3.26 -5.03
CA ASP A 54 12.84 -3.70 -4.85
C ASP A 54 12.88 -4.84 -3.82
N ALA A 55 13.35 -6.01 -4.24
CA ALA A 55 13.42 -7.21 -3.41
C ALA A 55 14.86 -7.74 -3.29
N SER A 56 15.84 -6.84 -3.33
CA SER A 56 17.26 -7.21 -3.40
C SER A 56 17.77 -7.97 -2.18
N SER A 57 17.25 -7.68 -0.98
CA SER A 57 17.65 -8.35 0.26
C SER A 57 17.13 -9.79 0.41
N VAL A 58 16.12 -10.18 -0.39
CA VAL A 58 15.31 -11.39 -0.18
C VAL A 58 16.14 -12.67 -0.04
N ILE A 59 17.16 -12.85 -0.88
CA ILE A 59 17.98 -14.07 -0.88
C ILE A 59 18.75 -14.17 0.43
N ALA A 60 19.37 -13.08 0.89
CA ALA A 60 20.11 -13.08 2.15
C ALA A 60 19.17 -13.30 3.35
N VAL A 61 17.96 -12.74 3.31
CA VAL A 61 16.94 -12.95 4.35
C VAL A 61 16.52 -14.43 4.40
N GLU A 62 16.26 -15.06 3.25
CA GLU A 62 15.92 -16.48 3.15
C GLU A 62 17.07 -17.40 3.60
N GLU A 63 18.31 -17.09 3.23
CA GLU A 63 19.51 -17.81 3.69
C GLU A 63 19.71 -17.70 5.21
N SER A 64 19.31 -16.57 5.80
CA SER A 64 19.22 -16.37 7.25
C SER A 64 18.02 -17.07 7.91
N GLY A 65 17.23 -17.84 7.16
CA GLY A 65 16.07 -18.59 7.66
C GLY A 65 14.77 -17.77 7.71
N GLY A 66 14.75 -16.57 7.12
CA GLY A 66 13.53 -15.80 6.90
C GLY A 66 12.54 -16.55 6.02
N LYS A 67 11.25 -16.32 6.27
CA LYS A 67 10.14 -16.97 5.58
C LYS A 67 9.05 -15.96 5.31
N TYR A 68 8.28 -16.19 4.26
CA TYR A 68 7.16 -15.34 3.88
C TYR A 68 5.87 -16.14 3.79
N TYR A 69 4.78 -15.50 4.21
CA TYR A 69 3.45 -16.08 4.28
C TYR A 69 2.47 -15.15 3.59
N ASP A 70 1.51 -15.71 2.85
CA ASP A 70 0.46 -14.94 2.21
C ASP A 70 -0.58 -14.41 3.21
N PHE A 71 -1.63 -13.76 2.69
CA PHE A 71 -2.71 -13.20 3.49
C PHE A 71 -3.50 -14.24 4.30
N ASP A 72 -3.46 -15.52 3.91
CA ASP A 72 -4.10 -16.65 4.62
C ASP A 72 -3.13 -17.34 5.59
N GLY A 73 -1.93 -16.78 5.78
CA GLY A 73 -0.88 -17.31 6.64
C GLY A 73 -0.18 -18.56 6.09
N GLN A 74 -0.28 -18.83 4.79
CA GLN A 74 0.39 -19.97 4.15
C GLN A 74 1.79 -19.58 3.68
N GLU A 75 2.80 -20.38 4.07
CA GLU A 75 4.19 -20.19 3.62
C GLU A 75 4.25 -20.32 2.09
N LYS A 76 4.78 -19.29 1.41
CA LYS A 76 4.89 -19.24 -0.05
C LYS A 76 6.18 -18.53 -0.48
N ASP A 77 6.58 -18.79 -1.72
CA ASP A 77 7.58 -17.98 -2.41
C ASP A 77 7.10 -16.52 -2.46
N VAL A 78 7.90 -15.60 -1.92
CA VAL A 78 7.52 -14.17 -1.82
C VAL A 78 7.25 -13.53 -3.17
N PHE A 79 7.89 -13.99 -4.26
CA PHE A 79 7.59 -13.49 -5.61
C PHE A 79 6.21 -13.94 -6.10
N ALA A 80 5.71 -15.09 -5.63
CA ALA A 80 4.32 -15.48 -5.89
C ALA A 80 3.36 -14.57 -5.12
N ILE A 81 3.65 -14.28 -3.85
CA ILE A 81 2.83 -13.38 -3.02
C ILE A 81 2.76 -11.98 -3.64
N MET A 82 3.90 -11.43 -4.08
CA MET A 82 3.96 -10.12 -4.73
C MET A 82 3.20 -10.10 -6.07
N ALA A 83 3.34 -11.14 -6.90
CA ALA A 83 2.60 -11.24 -8.16
C ALA A 83 1.08 -11.35 -7.92
N ASP A 84 0.65 -12.18 -6.95
CA ASP A 84 -0.76 -12.32 -6.56
C ASP A 84 -1.33 -10.99 -6.01
N ALA A 85 -0.47 -10.12 -5.44
CA ALA A 85 -0.84 -8.80 -4.96
C ALA A 85 -0.84 -7.71 -6.06
N GLY A 86 -0.40 -8.01 -7.28
CA GLY A 86 -0.42 -7.09 -8.42
C GLY A 86 0.92 -6.44 -8.77
N VAL A 87 2.02 -6.83 -8.12
CA VAL A 87 3.36 -6.36 -8.51
C VAL A 87 3.70 -6.88 -9.91
N ASN A 88 4.12 -6.00 -10.81
CA ASN A 88 4.41 -6.34 -12.21
C ASN A 88 5.88 -6.15 -12.61
N TYR A 89 6.71 -5.68 -11.67
CA TYR A 89 8.12 -5.39 -11.88
C TYR A 89 8.93 -5.60 -10.61
N ILE A 90 10.12 -6.15 -10.75
CA ILE A 90 11.10 -6.25 -9.67
C ILE A 90 12.32 -5.40 -10.01
N ARG A 91 12.74 -4.57 -9.07
CA ARG A 91 14.03 -3.89 -9.08
C ARG A 91 15.04 -4.71 -8.27
N VAL A 92 16.27 -4.78 -8.76
CA VAL A 92 17.38 -5.42 -8.04
C VAL A 92 18.65 -4.59 -8.17
N LYS A 93 19.24 -4.21 -7.03
CA LYS A 93 20.55 -3.57 -7.00
C LYS A 93 21.66 -4.59 -7.29
N VAL A 94 22.68 -4.14 -8.00
CA VAL A 94 23.85 -4.95 -8.38
C VAL A 94 25.13 -4.21 -8.05
N TRP A 95 25.88 -4.78 -7.10
CA TRP A 95 27.24 -4.40 -6.78
C TRP A 95 28.25 -5.26 -7.53
N ASN A 96 29.42 -4.68 -7.80
CA ASN A 96 30.47 -5.31 -8.59
C ASN A 96 31.11 -6.48 -7.84
N ASP A 97 31.62 -6.22 -6.64
CA ASP A 97 32.24 -7.21 -5.77
C ASP A 97 31.98 -6.88 -4.28
N PRO A 98 30.78 -7.21 -3.75
CA PRO A 98 30.37 -6.83 -2.40
C PRO A 98 30.99 -7.69 -1.29
N TYR A 99 32.29 -7.96 -1.41
CA TYR A 99 33.06 -8.83 -0.53
C TYR A 99 34.43 -8.22 -0.20
N ASP A 100 34.97 -8.57 0.96
CA ASP A 100 36.39 -8.30 1.28
C ASP A 100 37.33 -9.32 0.63
N GLU A 101 38.64 -9.14 0.82
CA GLU A 101 39.68 -10.04 0.29
C GLU A 101 39.64 -11.48 0.84
N HIS A 102 38.84 -11.72 1.89
CA HIS A 102 38.64 -13.04 2.49
C HIS A 102 37.30 -13.68 2.07
N GLY A 103 36.50 -12.98 1.24
CA GLY A 103 35.19 -13.43 0.80
C GLY A 103 34.08 -13.18 1.81
N ASN A 104 34.29 -12.35 2.82
CA ASN A 104 33.21 -11.94 3.74
C ASN A 104 32.35 -10.88 3.04
N GLY A 105 31.04 -11.13 2.97
CA GLY A 105 30.11 -10.21 2.32
C GLY A 105 29.93 -8.91 3.10
N TYR A 106 29.73 -7.81 2.41
CA TYR A 106 29.55 -6.47 2.99
C TYR A 106 28.18 -6.25 3.64
N GLY A 107 27.23 -7.17 3.49
CA GLY A 107 25.87 -6.99 3.95
C GLY A 107 24.98 -6.41 2.86
N GLY A 108 23.84 -5.82 3.24
CA GLY A 108 22.87 -5.23 2.32
C GLY A 108 22.37 -6.19 1.25
N GLY A 109 22.27 -7.47 1.59
CA GLY A 109 21.89 -8.55 0.68
C GLY A 109 23.06 -9.21 -0.06
N ASN A 110 24.30 -8.69 0.06
CA ASN A 110 25.45 -9.13 -0.75
C ASN A 110 25.09 -9.17 -2.25
N SER A 111 24.45 -8.10 -2.72
CA SER A 111 23.66 -8.05 -3.96
C SER A 111 24.54 -8.03 -5.21
N ASP A 112 25.12 -9.18 -5.57
CA ASP A 112 25.94 -9.36 -6.77
C ASP A 112 25.12 -9.83 -8.00
N LEU A 113 25.78 -10.00 -9.15
CA LEU A 113 25.14 -10.49 -10.37
C LEU A 113 24.51 -11.89 -10.19
N ALA A 114 25.10 -12.75 -9.38
CA ALA A 114 24.56 -14.10 -9.16
C ALA A 114 23.21 -14.04 -8.45
N LYS A 115 23.07 -13.19 -7.42
CA LYS A 115 21.78 -12.94 -6.76
C LYS A 115 20.80 -12.23 -7.67
N ALA A 116 21.26 -11.27 -8.47
CA ALA A 116 20.41 -10.61 -9.46
C ALA A 116 19.81 -11.60 -10.48
N ILE A 117 20.60 -12.59 -10.94
CA ILE A 117 20.11 -13.67 -11.80
C ILE A 117 19.09 -14.55 -11.06
N ALA A 118 19.35 -14.92 -9.80
CA ALA A 118 18.44 -15.75 -9.02
C ALA A 118 17.07 -15.05 -8.80
N ILE A 119 17.10 -13.77 -8.42
CA ILE A 119 15.93 -12.90 -8.28
C ILE A 119 15.21 -12.75 -9.61
N GLY A 120 15.94 -12.43 -10.69
CA GLY A 120 15.40 -12.26 -12.02
C GLY A 120 14.67 -13.48 -12.56
N LYS A 121 15.19 -14.69 -12.29
CA LYS A 121 14.51 -15.94 -12.66
C LYS A 121 13.18 -16.12 -11.92
N ARG A 122 13.15 -15.82 -10.61
CA ARG A 122 11.93 -15.91 -9.79
C ARG A 122 10.89 -14.89 -10.25
N ALA A 123 11.31 -13.66 -10.52
CA ALA A 123 10.44 -12.62 -11.07
C ALA A 123 9.84 -13.02 -12.42
N THR A 124 10.69 -13.45 -13.37
CA THR A 124 10.27 -13.86 -14.72
C THR A 124 9.29 -15.03 -14.68
N ALA A 125 9.51 -16.01 -13.78
CA ALA A 125 8.61 -17.16 -13.60
C ALA A 125 7.20 -16.76 -13.13
N LYS A 126 7.02 -15.53 -12.63
CA LYS A 126 5.75 -14.96 -12.19
C LYS A 126 5.24 -13.85 -13.12
N GLY A 127 5.84 -13.69 -14.29
CA GLY A 127 5.43 -12.70 -15.28
C GLY A 127 5.80 -11.26 -14.91
N MET A 128 6.68 -11.06 -13.93
CA MET A 128 7.22 -9.76 -13.57
C MET A 128 8.50 -9.49 -14.36
N LYS A 129 8.64 -8.27 -14.87
CA LYS A 129 9.88 -7.80 -15.52
C LYS A 129 10.95 -7.45 -14.47
N LEU A 130 12.21 -7.41 -14.90
CA LEU A 130 13.33 -6.98 -14.06
C LEU A 130 13.85 -5.58 -14.45
N LEU A 131 14.09 -4.75 -13.44
CA LEU A 131 14.86 -3.51 -13.49
C LEU A 131 16.20 -3.81 -12.82
N VAL A 132 17.27 -3.84 -13.62
CA VAL A 132 18.63 -4.07 -13.09
C VAL A 132 19.24 -2.73 -12.73
N ASP A 133 19.53 -2.53 -11.45
CA ASP A 133 20.16 -1.32 -10.95
C ASP A 133 21.65 -1.53 -10.70
N PHE A 134 22.47 -1.08 -11.66
CA PHE A 134 23.92 -1.10 -11.48
C PHE A 134 24.36 0.11 -10.68
N HIS A 135 24.82 -0.13 -9.45
CA HIS A 135 25.40 0.91 -8.61
C HIS A 135 26.78 1.37 -9.11
N TYR A 136 27.49 0.52 -9.86
CA TYR A 136 28.90 0.72 -10.23
C TYR A 136 29.78 1.06 -9.01
N SER A 137 29.62 0.24 -7.97
CA SER A 137 30.29 0.27 -6.67
C SER A 137 30.23 -1.15 -6.09
N ASP A 138 31.14 -1.48 -5.17
CA ASP A 138 31.09 -2.74 -4.41
C ASP A 138 30.12 -2.69 -3.23
N PHE A 139 29.57 -1.51 -2.91
CA PHE A 139 28.60 -1.34 -1.84
C PHE A 139 27.64 -0.18 -2.14
N TRP A 140 26.77 0.17 -1.19
CA TRP A 140 25.78 1.24 -1.32
C TRP A 140 26.29 2.47 -2.08
N ALA A 141 25.48 2.93 -3.04
CA ALA A 141 25.73 4.14 -3.82
C ALA A 141 24.52 5.06 -3.65
N ASP A 142 24.76 6.28 -3.19
CA ASP A 142 23.76 7.29 -2.82
C ASP A 142 24.37 8.72 -2.98
N PRO A 143 23.68 9.81 -2.63
CA PRO A 143 24.22 11.17 -2.79
C PRO A 143 25.46 11.47 -1.97
N GLY A 144 25.73 10.72 -0.90
CA GLY A 144 26.92 10.83 -0.07
C GLY A 144 28.04 9.87 -0.47
N ARG A 145 27.71 8.75 -1.12
CA ARG A 145 28.60 7.63 -1.42
C ARG A 145 28.53 7.25 -2.89
N GLN A 146 29.62 7.42 -3.63
CA GLN A 146 29.73 6.97 -5.02
C GLN A 146 31.11 6.33 -5.22
N ASN A 147 31.47 5.37 -4.37
CA ASN A 147 32.81 4.78 -4.38
C ASN A 147 33.01 3.94 -5.65
N ALA A 148 34.19 4.05 -6.26
CA ALA A 148 34.55 3.15 -7.36
C ALA A 148 34.76 1.73 -6.80
N PRO A 149 34.35 0.66 -7.53
CA PRO A 149 34.70 -0.70 -7.19
C PRO A 149 36.19 -0.85 -6.92
N LYS A 150 36.57 -1.76 -6.01
CA LYS A 150 37.97 -2.00 -5.62
C LYS A 150 38.87 -2.23 -6.84
N ALA A 151 38.37 -2.99 -7.82
CA ALA A 151 39.08 -3.28 -9.07
C ALA A 151 39.35 -2.02 -9.92
N TRP A 152 38.55 -0.96 -9.77
CA TRP A 152 38.54 0.21 -10.63
C TRP A 152 39.06 1.49 -9.94
N GLU A 153 39.37 1.44 -8.64
CA GLU A 153 39.74 2.62 -7.82
C GLU A 153 40.91 3.41 -8.42
N LYS A 154 41.90 2.71 -9.01
CA LYS A 154 43.12 3.32 -9.58
C LYS A 154 43.03 3.59 -11.09
N LEU A 155 41.91 3.29 -11.73
CA LEU A 155 41.72 3.48 -13.15
C LEU A 155 41.42 4.95 -13.49
N SER A 156 41.87 5.39 -14.66
CA SER A 156 41.43 6.66 -15.24
C SER A 156 39.95 6.61 -15.64
N ALA A 157 39.31 7.77 -15.82
CA ALA A 157 37.91 7.83 -16.25
C ALA A 157 37.64 7.11 -17.59
N ASP A 158 38.59 7.12 -18.54
CA ASP A 158 38.44 6.40 -19.82
C ASP A 158 38.51 4.88 -19.62
N GLN A 159 39.37 4.41 -18.71
CA GLN A 159 39.44 3.01 -18.33
C GLN A 159 38.19 2.58 -17.56
N LYS A 160 37.73 3.37 -16.59
CA LYS A 160 36.46 3.11 -15.87
C LYS A 160 35.27 3.05 -16.82
N ALA A 161 35.20 3.94 -17.81
CA ALA A 161 34.16 3.87 -18.85
C ALA A 161 34.24 2.57 -19.66
N SER A 162 35.44 2.09 -19.97
CA SER A 162 35.62 0.80 -20.65
C SER A 162 35.15 -0.37 -19.77
N GLU A 163 35.52 -0.37 -18.49
CA GLU A 163 35.08 -1.39 -17.52
C GLU A 163 33.56 -1.37 -17.29
N ILE A 164 32.95 -0.19 -17.18
CA ILE A 164 31.48 -0.06 -17.10
C ILE A 164 30.82 -0.65 -18.34
N TYR A 165 31.33 -0.35 -19.54
CA TYR A 165 30.77 -0.91 -20.76
C TYR A 165 30.80 -2.44 -20.76
N GLU A 166 31.96 -3.04 -20.48
CA GLU A 166 32.10 -4.51 -20.49
C GLU A 166 31.30 -5.15 -19.35
N TYR A 167 31.39 -4.64 -18.12
CA TYR A 167 30.66 -5.18 -16.97
C TYR A 167 29.14 -5.16 -17.19
N THR A 168 28.59 -4.06 -17.67
CA THR A 168 27.15 -3.95 -17.96
C THR A 168 26.74 -4.92 -19.06
N LYS A 169 27.53 -5.00 -20.14
CA LYS A 169 27.24 -5.89 -21.27
C LYS A 169 27.28 -7.36 -20.86
N GLU A 170 28.34 -7.80 -20.20
CA GLU A 170 28.50 -9.18 -19.74
C GLU A 170 27.41 -9.57 -18.74
N SER A 171 27.08 -8.67 -17.81
CA SER A 171 26.00 -8.88 -16.84
C SER A 171 24.64 -9.07 -17.51
N LEU A 172 24.31 -8.23 -18.51
CA LEU A 172 23.05 -8.34 -19.23
C LEU A 172 22.99 -9.58 -20.13
N VAL A 173 24.10 -9.98 -20.74
CA VAL A 173 24.18 -11.25 -21.47
C VAL A 173 23.95 -12.42 -20.52
N ALA A 174 24.56 -12.42 -19.33
CA ALA A 174 24.35 -13.48 -18.34
C ALA A 174 22.90 -13.57 -17.86
N LEU A 175 22.23 -12.42 -17.64
CA LEU A 175 20.80 -12.36 -17.31
C LEU A 175 19.91 -12.89 -18.44
N HIS A 176 20.19 -12.46 -19.69
CA HIS A 176 19.48 -12.93 -20.87
C HIS A 176 19.63 -14.45 -21.05
N ASP A 177 20.85 -14.98 -20.96
CA ASP A 177 21.14 -16.41 -21.11
C ASP A 177 20.53 -17.25 -19.98
N ALA A 178 20.32 -16.63 -18.81
CA ALA A 178 19.58 -17.19 -17.71
C ALA A 178 18.04 -17.19 -17.92
N GLY A 179 17.54 -16.57 -19.00
CA GLY A 179 16.12 -16.47 -19.33
C GLY A 179 15.39 -15.40 -18.52
N VAL A 180 16.08 -14.37 -18.03
CA VAL A 180 15.48 -13.27 -17.27
C VAL A 180 14.89 -12.22 -18.20
N ASP A 181 13.64 -11.84 -17.95
CA ASP A 181 12.95 -10.77 -18.69
C ASP A 181 13.35 -9.38 -18.18
N VAL A 182 14.52 -8.90 -18.63
CA VAL A 182 15.00 -7.55 -18.32
C VAL A 182 14.26 -6.53 -19.19
N GLY A 183 13.43 -5.69 -18.58
CA GLY A 183 12.74 -4.62 -19.30
C GLY A 183 13.40 -3.24 -19.16
N MET A 184 14.19 -3.01 -18.11
CA MET A 184 14.83 -1.73 -17.83
C MET A 184 16.17 -1.92 -17.13
N VAL A 185 17.12 -1.03 -17.39
CA VAL A 185 18.42 -1.00 -16.72
C VAL A 185 18.73 0.41 -16.26
N GLN A 186 19.11 0.56 -14.99
CA GLN A 186 19.51 1.82 -14.40
C GLN A 186 21.04 1.95 -14.43
N VAL A 187 21.51 3.07 -14.97
CA VAL A 187 22.94 3.38 -15.06
C VAL A 187 23.33 4.24 -13.86
N GLY A 188 23.72 3.60 -12.75
CA GLY A 188 24.07 4.28 -11.51
C GLY A 188 22.87 4.55 -10.61
N ASN A 189 23.07 4.49 -9.29
CA ASN A 189 22.04 4.73 -8.29
C ASN A 189 22.20 6.11 -7.62
N GLU A 190 21.10 6.87 -7.53
CA GLU A 190 21.03 8.20 -6.89
C GLU A 190 22.29 9.06 -7.14
N THR A 191 22.67 9.21 -8.40
CA THR A 191 23.93 9.85 -8.87
C THR A 191 23.90 11.39 -8.77
N THR A 192 23.28 11.87 -7.70
CA THR A 192 23.14 13.26 -7.26
C THR A 192 24.40 13.68 -6.50
N GLY A 193 25.00 14.82 -6.84
CA GLY A 193 26.13 15.36 -6.09
C GLY A 193 27.45 14.62 -6.36
N GLN A 194 27.71 13.51 -5.65
CA GLN A 194 29.01 12.81 -5.63
C GLN A 194 29.34 12.02 -6.90
N GLY A 195 28.48 12.11 -7.92
CA GLY A 195 28.74 11.60 -9.26
C GLY A 195 28.47 10.10 -9.39
N ILE A 196 29.39 9.36 -9.98
CA ILE A 196 29.24 7.93 -10.27
C ILE A 196 30.61 7.25 -10.30
N CYS A 197 30.77 6.08 -9.69
CA CYS A 197 32.00 5.26 -9.74
C CYS A 197 33.29 6.07 -9.42
N GLY A 198 33.23 6.89 -8.38
CA GLY A 198 34.30 7.73 -7.86
C GLY A 198 34.61 8.98 -8.69
N GLU A 199 33.84 9.26 -9.74
CA GLU A 199 34.04 10.42 -10.62
C GLU A 199 33.02 11.53 -10.34
N THR A 200 33.53 12.70 -9.94
CA THR A 200 32.70 13.89 -9.65
C THR A 200 32.71 14.93 -10.76
N LYS A 201 33.75 14.94 -11.62
CA LYS A 201 33.87 15.88 -12.73
C LYS A 201 32.88 15.54 -13.83
N LEU A 202 32.11 16.53 -14.30
CA LEU A 202 31.09 16.35 -15.33
C LEU A 202 31.61 15.63 -16.58
N GLU A 203 32.77 16.04 -17.11
CA GLU A 203 33.40 15.41 -18.28
C GLU A 203 33.65 13.90 -18.11
N ASN A 204 33.99 13.47 -16.89
CA ASN A 204 34.22 12.06 -16.57
C ASN A 204 32.88 11.35 -16.39
N LYS A 205 31.95 11.92 -15.61
CA LYS A 205 30.59 11.38 -15.46
C LYS A 205 29.95 11.08 -16.81
N LEU A 206 30.02 12.01 -17.76
CA LEU A 206 29.46 11.84 -19.10
C LEU A 206 30.05 10.65 -19.86
N LYS A 207 31.35 10.37 -19.72
CA LYS A 207 31.99 9.18 -20.32
C LYS A 207 31.40 7.90 -19.74
N LEU A 208 31.24 7.85 -18.41
CA LEU A 208 30.75 6.68 -17.69
C LEU A 208 29.27 6.38 -18.01
N PHE A 209 28.40 7.39 -17.99
CA PHE A 209 27.00 7.23 -18.38
C PHE A 209 26.84 6.79 -19.85
N LYS A 210 27.62 7.38 -20.77
CA LYS A 210 27.63 6.97 -22.18
C LYS A 210 28.05 5.52 -22.35
N ALA A 211 29.04 5.07 -21.59
CA ALA A 211 29.48 3.68 -21.63
C ALA A 211 28.41 2.70 -21.17
N GLY A 212 27.78 2.95 -20.02
CA GLY A 212 26.70 2.10 -19.49
C GLY A 212 25.50 2.06 -20.44
N SER A 213 25.05 3.22 -20.92
CA SER A 213 23.99 3.32 -21.93
C SER A 213 24.34 2.56 -23.21
N LYS A 214 25.54 2.76 -23.75
CA LYS A 214 26.00 2.07 -24.96
C LYS A 214 25.98 0.55 -24.78
N ALA A 215 26.42 0.04 -23.63
CA ALA A 215 26.39 -1.40 -23.34
C ALA A 215 24.97 -1.96 -23.41
N ILE A 216 24.01 -1.27 -22.78
CA ILE A 216 22.59 -1.66 -22.81
C ILE A 216 22.07 -1.68 -24.24
N ARG A 217 22.31 -0.62 -25.02
CA ARG A 217 21.87 -0.51 -26.42
C ARG A 217 22.48 -1.58 -27.33
N ASP A 218 23.74 -1.94 -27.10
CA ASP A 218 24.43 -2.98 -27.87
C ASP A 218 23.87 -4.39 -27.56
N VAL A 219 23.37 -4.62 -26.35
CA VAL A 219 22.70 -5.89 -25.97
C VAL A 219 21.27 -5.93 -26.51
N SER A 220 20.48 -4.89 -26.25
CA SER A 220 19.10 -4.81 -26.72
C SER A 220 18.59 -3.38 -26.75
N LYS A 221 17.99 -2.99 -27.89
CA LYS A 221 17.32 -1.68 -28.02
C LYS A 221 15.94 -1.63 -27.37
N ASN A 222 15.39 -2.78 -26.96
CA ASN A 222 14.08 -2.85 -26.31
C ASN A 222 14.16 -2.61 -24.81
N ILE A 223 15.36 -2.72 -24.23
CA ILE A 223 15.59 -2.41 -22.82
C ILE A 223 15.62 -0.89 -22.65
N LYS A 224 14.77 -0.38 -21.75
CA LYS A 224 14.78 1.04 -21.38
C LYS A 224 16.04 1.36 -20.58
N VAL A 225 16.72 2.44 -20.94
CA VAL A 225 17.88 2.97 -20.20
C VAL A 225 17.38 4.04 -19.24
N ALA A 226 17.53 3.80 -17.93
CA ALA A 226 17.17 4.74 -16.88
C ALA A 226 18.41 5.40 -16.25
N VAL A 227 18.26 6.67 -15.85
CA VAL A 227 19.21 7.38 -14.99
C VAL A 227 18.49 7.79 -13.71
N HIS A 228 19.15 7.66 -12.56
CA HIS A 228 18.51 7.82 -11.25
C HIS A 228 19.15 8.93 -10.41
N PHE A 229 18.28 9.81 -9.90
CA PHE A 229 18.60 10.93 -9.03
C PHE A 229 17.69 10.94 -7.80
N THR A 230 17.84 11.94 -6.93
CA THR A 230 17.05 12.04 -5.69
C THR A 230 17.02 13.49 -5.22
N ASN A 231 16.40 13.75 -4.07
CA ASN A 231 16.10 15.07 -3.56
C ASN A 231 15.32 15.96 -4.55
N PRO A 232 14.13 15.54 -5.01
CA PRO A 232 13.31 16.34 -5.92
C PRO A 232 12.95 17.72 -5.35
N GLU A 233 12.88 17.88 -4.03
CA GLU A 233 12.63 19.16 -3.35
C GLU A 233 13.72 20.20 -3.58
N LYS A 234 14.93 19.77 -3.97
CA LYS A 234 16.07 20.65 -4.30
C LYS A 234 16.19 20.95 -5.80
N GLY A 235 15.32 20.38 -6.64
CA GLY A 235 15.43 20.48 -8.09
C GLY A 235 16.57 19.65 -8.70
N ASN A 236 17.13 18.71 -7.92
CA ASN A 236 18.27 17.89 -8.32
C ASN A 236 17.99 17.02 -9.55
N PRO A 237 16.86 16.28 -9.66
CA PRO A 237 16.58 15.45 -10.83
C PRO A 237 16.64 16.24 -12.15
N TYR A 238 16.14 17.48 -12.17
CA TYR A 238 16.19 18.34 -13.36
C TYR A 238 17.62 18.78 -13.67
N THR A 239 18.34 19.24 -12.65
CA THR A 239 19.72 19.73 -12.79
C THR A 239 20.62 18.66 -13.39
N TYR A 240 20.60 17.45 -12.84
CA TYR A 240 21.47 16.38 -13.33
C TYR A 240 20.96 15.76 -14.64
N THR A 241 19.65 15.72 -14.88
CA THR A 241 19.12 15.37 -16.21
C THR A 241 19.64 16.32 -17.27
N LYS A 242 19.62 17.63 -17.00
CA LYS A 242 20.14 18.64 -17.92
C LYS A 242 21.62 18.41 -18.25
N GLU A 243 22.45 18.12 -17.24
CA GLU A 243 23.86 17.81 -17.44
C GLU A 243 24.05 16.62 -18.40
N LEU A 244 23.31 15.53 -18.19
CA LEU A 244 23.42 14.34 -19.04
C LEU A 244 22.85 14.55 -20.44
N TYR A 245 21.72 15.26 -20.54
CA TYR A 245 21.07 15.58 -21.81
C TYR A 245 21.94 16.48 -22.69
N ASP A 246 22.42 17.60 -22.15
CA ASP A 246 23.33 18.53 -22.85
C ASP A 246 24.67 17.84 -23.20
N GLY A 247 25.10 16.91 -22.33
CA GLY A 247 26.27 16.07 -22.56
C GLY A 247 26.08 14.99 -23.62
N GLY A 248 24.87 14.80 -24.15
CA GLY A 248 24.55 13.81 -25.19
C GLY A 248 24.59 12.36 -24.71
N VAL A 249 24.18 12.10 -23.46
CA VAL A 249 23.93 10.73 -22.97
C VAL A 249 22.61 10.24 -23.55
N ASP A 250 22.58 9.02 -24.08
CA ASP A 250 21.36 8.35 -24.55
C ASP A 250 20.66 7.65 -23.37
N PHE A 251 19.47 8.11 -23.01
CA PHE A 251 18.63 7.49 -21.98
C PHE A 251 17.14 7.74 -22.29
N ASP A 252 16.28 6.85 -21.80
CA ASP A 252 14.84 6.84 -22.04
C ASP A 252 14.07 7.42 -20.84
N VAL A 253 14.48 7.02 -19.63
CA VAL A 253 13.76 7.28 -18.38
C VAL A 253 14.62 8.09 -17.41
N VAL A 254 14.02 9.10 -16.78
CA VAL A 254 14.59 9.78 -15.62
C VAL A 254 13.84 9.32 -14.37
N ALA A 255 14.56 8.63 -13.48
CA ALA A 255 14.05 8.21 -12.20
C ALA A 255 14.43 9.19 -11.09
N THR A 256 13.56 9.28 -10.08
CA THR A 256 13.90 9.92 -8.80
C THR A 256 13.49 9.06 -7.62
N SER A 257 14.25 9.05 -6.53
CA SER A 257 13.73 8.61 -5.24
C SER A 257 12.77 9.65 -4.67
N TYR A 258 11.75 9.19 -3.95
CA TYR A 258 10.82 10.02 -3.21
C TYR A 258 10.42 9.34 -1.90
N TYR A 259 10.99 9.84 -0.79
CA TYR A 259 10.64 9.44 0.56
C TYR A 259 9.98 10.64 1.25
N PRO A 260 8.68 10.60 1.57
CA PRO A 260 7.93 11.77 2.06
C PRO A 260 8.55 12.44 3.30
N VAL A 261 9.27 11.68 4.11
CA VAL A 261 9.96 12.17 5.31
C VAL A 261 11.02 13.23 4.98
N TRP A 262 11.66 13.15 3.82
CA TRP A 262 12.80 14.01 3.45
C TRP A 262 12.59 14.81 2.16
N HIS A 263 11.78 14.31 1.22
CA HIS A 263 11.80 14.76 -0.19
C HIS A 263 10.69 15.75 -0.58
N GLY A 264 10.17 16.49 0.40
CA GLY A 264 9.16 17.52 0.17
C GLY A 264 7.76 16.96 -0.07
N THR A 265 6.91 17.74 -0.74
CA THR A 265 5.51 17.37 -1.01
C THR A 265 5.34 16.68 -2.36
N LEU A 266 4.24 15.95 -2.53
CA LEU A 266 3.86 15.33 -3.80
C LEU A 266 3.67 16.37 -4.93
N SER A 267 3.20 17.58 -4.62
CA SER A 267 3.12 18.67 -5.58
C SER A 267 4.50 19.12 -6.08
N GLN A 268 5.50 19.16 -5.18
CA GLN A 268 6.88 19.43 -5.57
C GLN A 268 7.45 18.30 -6.44
N LEU A 269 7.15 17.04 -6.11
CA LEU A 269 7.51 15.89 -6.94
C LEU A 269 6.92 16.02 -8.36
N SER A 270 5.60 16.13 -8.50
CA SER A 270 4.93 16.28 -9.80
C SER A 270 5.48 17.49 -10.58
N THR A 271 5.68 18.63 -9.92
CA THR A 271 6.27 19.83 -10.56
C THR A 271 7.66 19.51 -11.12
N GLN A 272 8.49 18.83 -10.33
CA GLN A 272 9.84 18.48 -10.71
C GLN A 272 9.89 17.49 -11.88
N LEU A 273 9.02 16.47 -11.87
CA LEU A 273 8.89 15.49 -12.95
C LEU A 273 8.39 16.15 -14.25
N ASN A 274 7.40 17.04 -14.17
CA ASN A 274 6.90 17.75 -15.35
C ASN A 274 7.96 18.66 -15.99
N LYS A 275 8.86 19.27 -15.22
CA LYS A 275 9.97 20.05 -15.80
C LYS A 275 10.91 19.21 -16.65
N ILE A 276 11.11 17.95 -16.28
CA ILE A 276 11.91 17.01 -17.07
C ILE A 276 11.18 16.64 -18.36
N VAL A 277 9.88 16.36 -18.27
CA VAL A 277 9.03 16.07 -19.44
C VAL A 277 9.01 17.24 -20.42
N ASP A 278 8.74 18.45 -19.93
CA ASP A 278 8.56 19.65 -20.74
C ASP A 278 9.88 20.05 -21.47
N ASP A 279 11.04 19.90 -20.83
CA ASP A 279 12.33 20.35 -21.39
C ASP A 279 13.12 19.27 -22.14
N PHE A 280 12.92 17.98 -21.82
CA PHE A 280 13.74 16.88 -22.34
C PHE A 280 12.94 15.75 -23.03
N ASP A 281 11.61 15.78 -22.96
CA ASP A 281 10.69 14.76 -23.52
C ASP A 281 11.03 13.31 -23.07
N LYS A 282 11.44 13.16 -21.81
CA LYS A 282 11.76 11.86 -21.21
C LYS A 282 10.58 11.29 -20.45
N GLU A 283 10.52 9.96 -20.41
CA GLU A 283 9.67 9.26 -19.45
C GLU A 283 10.24 9.49 -18.04
N VAL A 284 9.37 9.48 -17.04
CA VAL A 284 9.74 9.71 -15.65
C VAL A 284 9.09 8.68 -14.73
N MET A 285 9.78 8.34 -13.65
CA MET A 285 9.28 7.41 -12.64
C MET A 285 9.84 7.70 -11.27
N VAL A 286 9.21 7.10 -10.24
CA VAL A 286 9.81 7.01 -8.90
C VAL A 286 10.48 5.64 -8.77
N ALA A 287 11.82 5.61 -8.68
CA ALA A 287 12.57 4.35 -8.54
C ALA A 287 12.64 3.83 -7.11
N GLU A 288 12.44 4.71 -6.13
CA GLU A 288 12.44 4.33 -4.72
C GLU A 288 11.43 5.16 -3.93
N THR A 289 10.58 4.48 -3.19
CA THR A 289 9.75 5.05 -2.13
C THR A 289 9.46 3.99 -1.08
N ALA A 290 9.31 4.40 0.18
CA ALA A 290 8.89 3.52 1.27
C ALA A 290 8.26 4.34 2.39
N TYR A 291 7.50 3.68 3.27
CA TYR A 291 6.89 4.33 4.43
C TYR A 291 6.68 3.33 5.56
N PRO A 292 6.87 3.74 6.83
CA PRO A 292 6.71 2.84 7.95
C PRO A 292 5.25 2.44 8.16
N TYR A 293 4.98 1.14 8.31
CA TYR A 293 3.69 0.64 8.80
C TYR A 293 3.62 0.60 10.33
N THR A 294 4.76 0.72 11.00
CA THR A 294 4.89 0.79 12.47
C THR A 294 6.13 1.61 12.84
N LEU A 295 6.21 2.08 14.08
CA LEU A 295 7.44 2.69 14.62
C LEU A 295 8.23 1.73 15.52
N GLU A 296 7.75 0.49 15.66
CA GLU A 296 8.48 -0.56 16.37
C GLU A 296 9.72 -0.98 15.58
N ASP A 297 10.72 -1.48 16.31
CA ASP A 297 11.93 -2.10 15.78
C ASP A 297 11.77 -3.61 15.98
N GLY A 298 11.89 -4.35 14.88
CA GLY A 298 11.68 -5.80 14.87
C GLY A 298 12.95 -6.63 15.04
N ASP A 299 14.16 -6.05 15.04
CA ASP A 299 15.40 -6.84 14.98
C ASP A 299 16.56 -6.38 15.90
N ASP A 300 16.33 -5.35 16.74
CA ASP A 300 17.31 -4.76 17.66
C ASP A 300 18.44 -4.02 16.91
N GLN A 301 18.17 -3.61 15.66
CA GLN A 301 18.89 -2.59 14.90
C GLN A 301 17.95 -1.38 14.69
N ALA A 302 18.41 -0.20 15.08
CA ALA A 302 17.55 0.98 15.06
C ALA A 302 17.14 1.39 13.63
N ASN A 303 15.84 1.36 13.35
CA ASN A 303 15.23 1.85 12.11
C ASN A 303 15.53 3.33 11.79
N LEU A 304 15.55 3.67 10.50
CA LEU A 304 15.73 5.04 9.98
C LEU A 304 14.60 5.97 10.43
N ILE A 305 13.36 5.48 10.41
CA ILE A 305 12.16 6.19 10.86
C ILE A 305 11.62 5.47 12.10
N LYS A 306 11.77 6.08 13.28
CA LYS A 306 11.48 5.44 14.57
C LYS A 306 10.64 6.28 15.52
N ASN A 307 10.28 7.50 15.14
CA ASN A 307 9.47 8.39 15.97
C ASN A 307 8.43 9.15 15.14
N LYS A 308 7.27 9.45 15.76
CA LYS A 308 6.16 10.20 15.14
C LYS A 308 6.57 11.57 14.60
N SER A 309 7.56 12.24 15.21
CA SER A 309 8.03 13.56 14.76
C SER A 309 8.73 13.54 13.39
N GLN A 310 9.17 12.37 12.92
CA GLN A 310 9.76 12.19 11.60
C GLN A 310 8.70 12.08 10.51
N LEU A 311 7.49 11.61 10.84
CA LEU A 311 6.43 11.34 9.88
C LEU A 311 5.93 12.61 9.20
N LYS A 312 5.48 12.46 7.95
CA LYS A 312 4.96 13.54 7.09
C LYS A 312 3.76 13.02 6.31
N GLY A 313 2.60 13.65 6.52
CA GLY A 313 1.38 13.36 5.77
C GLY A 313 0.59 12.15 6.26
N TYR A 314 1.27 11.05 6.60
CA TYR A 314 0.63 9.77 6.93
C TYR A 314 1.05 9.26 8.31
N ASP A 315 0.16 8.58 9.01
CA ASP A 315 0.52 7.87 10.24
C ASP A 315 1.36 6.64 9.93
N ALA A 316 2.21 6.23 10.87
CA ALA A 316 2.92 4.95 10.78
C ALA A 316 1.95 3.82 11.15
N SER A 317 1.19 3.38 10.15
CA SER A 317 0.21 2.29 10.21
C SER A 317 0.17 1.57 8.87
N VAL A 318 -0.44 0.37 8.84
CA VAL A 318 -0.63 -0.38 7.58
C VAL A 318 -1.45 0.44 6.57
N ASP A 319 -2.49 1.13 7.02
CA ASP A 319 -3.30 2.03 6.20
C ASP A 319 -2.51 3.26 5.71
N GLY A 320 -1.70 3.87 6.57
CA GLY A 320 -0.84 5.01 6.21
C GLY A 320 0.23 4.64 5.18
N GLN A 321 0.84 3.46 5.32
CA GLN A 321 1.80 2.92 4.36
C GLN A 321 1.16 2.70 2.98
N ALA A 322 -0.04 2.13 2.94
CA ALA A 322 -0.78 1.90 1.70
C ALA A 322 -1.18 3.22 1.01
N ASN A 323 -1.75 4.17 1.76
CA ASN A 323 -2.18 5.45 1.22
C ASN A 323 -1.01 6.31 0.74
N MET A 324 0.13 6.29 1.44
CA MET A 324 1.36 6.94 0.97
C MET A 324 1.75 6.41 -0.42
N PHE A 325 1.83 5.08 -0.57
CA PHE A 325 2.22 4.49 -1.85
C PHE A 325 1.21 4.80 -2.96
N ARG A 326 -0.10 4.68 -2.65
CA ARG A 326 -1.19 5.06 -3.56
C ARG A 326 -1.06 6.49 -4.06
N ASP A 327 -0.76 7.44 -3.17
CA ASP A 327 -0.66 8.85 -3.54
C ASP A 327 0.59 9.18 -4.36
N VAL A 328 1.68 8.42 -4.18
CA VAL A 328 2.84 8.49 -5.08
C VAL A 328 2.49 7.95 -6.46
N VAL A 329 1.74 6.83 -6.54
CA VAL A 329 1.23 6.28 -7.80
C VAL A 329 0.34 7.31 -8.51
N ASP A 330 -0.63 7.90 -7.81
CA ASP A 330 -1.50 8.95 -8.34
C ASP A 330 -0.71 10.18 -8.83
N THR A 331 0.27 10.62 -8.03
CA THR A 331 1.12 11.77 -8.39
C THR A 331 1.93 11.51 -9.66
N VAL A 332 2.42 10.30 -9.86
CA VAL A 332 3.18 9.95 -11.07
C VAL A 332 2.24 9.73 -12.26
N ASN A 333 1.10 9.04 -12.09
CA ASN A 333 0.16 8.76 -13.17
C ASN A 333 -0.59 10.02 -13.62
N ASN A 334 -1.27 10.70 -12.70
CA ASN A 334 -2.15 11.84 -12.98
C ASN A 334 -1.43 13.18 -12.86
N GLY A 335 -0.42 13.26 -11.99
CA GLY A 335 0.34 14.49 -11.80
C GLY A 335 1.37 14.75 -12.89
N VAL A 336 1.73 13.78 -13.73
CA VAL A 336 2.69 13.97 -14.85
C VAL A 336 1.95 14.05 -16.18
N LYS A 337 2.26 15.08 -16.97
CA LYS A 337 1.61 15.34 -18.26
C LYS A 337 1.98 14.29 -19.32
N ASN A 338 1.15 14.23 -20.36
CA ASN A 338 1.40 13.48 -21.60
C ASN A 338 1.63 11.97 -21.39
N SER A 339 1.09 11.40 -20.30
CA SER A 339 1.29 9.99 -19.93
C SER A 339 2.78 9.58 -19.86
N LYS A 340 3.65 10.52 -19.47
CA LYS A 340 5.10 10.28 -19.35
C LYS A 340 5.52 9.75 -17.98
N GLY A 341 4.63 9.79 -16.98
CA GLY A 341 4.84 9.12 -15.70
C GLY A 341 4.55 7.63 -15.85
N ILE A 342 5.59 6.81 -15.87
CA ILE A 342 5.47 5.40 -16.27
C ILE A 342 5.41 4.42 -15.09
N GLY A 343 5.72 4.85 -13.87
CA GLY A 343 5.85 3.90 -12.77
C GLY A 343 6.31 4.39 -11.42
N VAL A 344 6.12 3.50 -10.44
CA VAL A 344 6.62 3.64 -9.07
C VAL A 344 7.17 2.29 -8.59
N PHE A 345 8.31 2.32 -7.92
CA PHE A 345 8.93 1.18 -7.25
C PHE A 345 8.96 1.39 -5.72
N TYR A 346 8.37 0.45 -4.98
CA TYR A 346 8.50 0.40 -3.52
C TYR A 346 9.85 -0.20 -3.13
N TRP A 347 10.65 0.50 -2.33
CA TRP A 347 11.99 0.06 -1.96
C TRP A 347 11.97 -0.90 -0.76
N GLU A 348 12.61 -2.08 -0.92
CA GLU A 348 12.83 -3.08 0.12
C GLU A 348 11.56 -3.54 0.86
N ASN A 349 10.50 -3.84 0.09
CA ASN A 349 9.23 -4.27 0.68
C ASN A 349 9.31 -5.63 1.40
N THR A 350 10.37 -6.42 1.18
CA THR A 350 10.59 -7.76 1.75
C THR A 350 11.63 -7.80 2.86
N TRP A 351 12.25 -6.69 3.26
CA TRP A 351 13.39 -6.72 4.19
C TRP A 351 12.97 -6.83 5.66
N ILE A 352 12.45 -7.99 6.03
CA ILE A 352 12.00 -8.32 7.38
C ILE A 352 13.17 -8.66 8.32
N PRO A 353 12.94 -8.60 9.64
CA PRO A 353 13.87 -9.14 10.65
C PRO A 353 14.22 -10.61 10.40
N VAL A 354 15.46 -10.97 10.73
CA VAL A 354 15.83 -12.39 10.88
C VAL A 354 15.21 -12.96 12.17
N ASN A 355 15.21 -14.29 12.33
CA ASN A 355 14.60 -14.97 13.49
C ASN A 355 13.10 -14.61 13.71
N GLN A 356 12.38 -14.22 12.64
CA GLN A 356 10.96 -13.86 12.67
C GLN A 356 10.64 -12.77 13.70
N GLY A 357 11.58 -11.83 13.91
CA GLY A 357 11.42 -10.70 14.83
C GLY A 357 11.49 -11.02 16.32
N ASN A 358 11.95 -12.22 16.70
CA ASN A 358 12.03 -12.64 18.11
C ASN A 358 13.46 -12.64 18.68
N GLY A 359 14.46 -12.35 17.87
CA GLY A 359 15.87 -12.38 18.26
C GLY A 359 16.37 -11.03 18.76
N THR A 360 17.25 -11.04 19.76
CA THR A 360 18.05 -9.86 20.13
C THR A 360 19.19 -9.66 19.13
N ARG A 361 19.90 -8.54 19.19
CA ARG A 361 21.12 -8.33 18.40
C ARG A 361 22.13 -9.48 18.57
N ALA A 362 22.26 -10.04 19.77
CA ALA A 362 23.17 -11.16 20.01
C ALA A 362 22.77 -12.45 19.27
N ASP A 363 21.46 -12.64 19.04
CA ASP A 363 20.91 -13.77 18.29
C ASP A 363 20.99 -13.52 16.78
N ASN A 364 20.82 -12.27 16.36
CA ASN A 364 20.69 -11.87 14.96
C ASN A 364 22.04 -11.57 14.28
N GLU A 365 23.00 -10.97 14.99
CA GLU A 365 24.30 -10.56 14.44
C GLU A 365 25.07 -11.70 13.74
N PRO A 366 25.11 -12.94 14.26
CA PRO A 366 25.74 -14.05 13.53
C PRO A 366 25.14 -14.31 12.14
N LEU A 367 23.82 -14.13 11.98
CA LEU A 367 23.15 -14.30 10.69
C LEU A 367 23.44 -13.11 9.76
N TRP A 368 23.38 -11.89 10.29
CA TRP A 368 23.70 -10.68 9.52
C TRP A 368 25.13 -10.72 9.00
N GLU A 369 26.11 -11.12 9.81
CA GLU A 369 27.52 -11.23 9.42
C GLU A 369 27.76 -12.37 8.42
N THR A 370 27.07 -13.50 8.58
CA THR A 370 27.29 -14.69 7.73
C THR A 370 26.66 -14.55 6.36
N TYR A 371 25.39 -14.14 6.30
CA TYR A 371 24.59 -14.12 5.07
C TYR A 371 24.45 -12.73 4.47
N GLY A 372 24.85 -11.69 5.22
CA GLY A 372 24.71 -10.29 4.79
C GLY A 372 23.26 -9.81 4.78
N SER A 373 22.40 -10.38 5.63
CA SER A 373 20.96 -10.10 5.65
C SER A 373 20.57 -8.83 6.44
N GLY A 374 21.54 -8.15 7.05
CA GLY A 374 21.37 -6.80 7.60
C GLY A 374 21.95 -5.74 6.64
N TRP A 375 21.86 -4.45 6.98
CA TRP A 375 22.21 -3.36 6.05
C TRP A 375 23.72 -3.30 5.74
N ALA A 376 24.55 -3.72 6.69
CA ALA A 376 26.01 -3.81 6.56
C ALA A 376 26.60 -4.82 7.55
N THR A 377 27.71 -5.43 7.18
CA THR A 377 28.58 -6.22 8.07
C THR A 377 29.83 -5.44 8.47
N LYS A 378 30.63 -5.99 9.40
CA LYS A 378 31.96 -5.44 9.74
C LYS A 378 32.88 -5.30 8.52
N ALA A 379 32.79 -6.21 7.55
CA ALA A 379 33.66 -6.24 6.38
C ALA A 379 33.53 -4.96 5.52
N ALA A 380 32.31 -4.38 5.46
CA ALA A 380 32.03 -3.18 4.69
C ALA A 380 32.77 -1.93 5.18
N THR A 381 33.13 -1.88 6.47
CA THR A 381 33.71 -0.68 7.11
C THR A 381 35.04 -0.22 6.51
N THR A 382 35.71 -1.09 5.75
CA THR A 382 36.97 -0.78 5.08
C THR A 382 36.78 -0.19 3.67
N TYR A 383 35.65 -0.49 3.04
CA TYR A 383 35.29 0.00 1.70
C TYR A 383 34.45 1.28 1.77
N ASP A 384 33.51 1.34 2.71
CA ASP A 384 32.50 2.39 2.75
C ASP A 384 33.07 3.75 3.17
N LYS A 385 33.17 4.66 2.19
CA LYS A 385 33.72 6.00 2.34
C LYS A 385 32.69 7.04 1.88
N SER A 386 32.59 8.13 2.62
CA SER A 386 31.76 9.29 2.27
C SER A 386 32.53 10.58 2.59
N PRO A 387 32.56 11.59 1.70
CA PRO A 387 33.16 12.89 2.01
C PRO A 387 32.50 13.62 3.18
N THR A 388 31.23 13.33 3.47
CA THR A 388 30.50 13.91 4.60
C THR A 388 30.64 13.09 5.88
N GLY A 389 31.20 11.88 5.80
CA GLY A 389 31.25 10.89 6.89
C GLY A 389 29.88 10.37 7.33
N SER A 390 28.80 10.76 6.64
CA SER A 390 27.43 10.37 6.98
C SER A 390 26.97 9.19 6.13
N GLY A 391 26.15 8.32 6.70
CA GLY A 391 25.57 7.16 6.02
C GLY A 391 26.52 5.99 5.81
N ILE A 392 27.75 6.05 6.32
CA ILE A 392 28.75 4.99 6.14
C ILE A 392 28.61 3.86 7.17
N ALA A 393 29.00 2.65 6.78
CA ALA A 393 29.19 1.53 7.69
C ALA A 393 30.41 1.78 8.59
N THR A 394 30.22 1.63 9.90
CA THR A 394 31.22 1.79 10.95
C THR A 394 31.10 0.65 11.94
N MET A 395 32.15 0.42 12.73
CA MET A 395 32.12 -0.54 13.85
C MET A 395 31.05 -0.25 14.92
N SER A 396 30.41 0.92 14.88
CA SER A 396 29.35 1.30 15.82
C SER A 396 27.93 1.17 15.26
N ASN A 397 27.74 0.99 13.94
CA ASN A 397 26.41 0.99 13.34
C ASN A 397 26.14 -0.15 12.34
N TYR A 398 27.12 -0.96 11.91
CA TYR A 398 26.84 -2.18 11.15
C TYR A 398 25.84 -3.05 11.95
N GLY A 399 25.03 -3.87 11.26
CA GLY A 399 24.00 -4.66 11.93
C GLY A 399 22.86 -5.04 10.99
N GLY A 400 21.67 -5.19 11.58
CA GLY A 400 20.43 -5.66 10.96
C GLY A 400 19.85 -4.74 9.91
N THR A 401 18.60 -4.93 9.54
CA THR A 401 17.94 -3.99 8.63
C THR A 401 17.69 -2.68 9.36
N GLU A 402 17.62 -1.57 8.61
CA GLU A 402 17.24 -0.26 9.19
C GLU A 402 15.85 0.18 8.68
N VAL A 403 15.12 -0.75 8.05
CA VAL A 403 13.83 -0.52 7.41
C VAL A 403 12.84 -1.69 7.56
N ASP A 404 13.00 -2.59 8.54
CA ASP A 404 12.02 -3.67 8.80
C ASP A 404 10.61 -3.12 8.98
N ASN A 405 10.49 -1.97 9.65
CA ASN A 405 9.21 -1.33 9.90
C ASN A 405 8.59 -0.66 8.66
N GLN A 406 9.28 -0.68 7.53
CA GLN A 406 8.80 -0.21 6.23
C GLN A 406 8.56 -1.38 5.25
N ALA A 407 8.81 -2.62 5.64
CA ALA A 407 8.41 -3.77 4.84
C ALA A 407 6.88 -3.79 4.65
N MET A 408 6.41 -4.50 3.61
CA MET A 408 4.98 -4.80 3.41
C MET A 408 4.63 -6.22 3.91
N PHE A 409 5.45 -6.71 4.82
CA PHE A 409 5.28 -7.95 5.57
C PHE A 409 5.50 -7.64 7.05
N ASP A 410 4.78 -8.32 7.95
CA ASP A 410 5.02 -8.21 9.38
C ASP A 410 6.40 -8.77 9.74
N PHE A 411 6.86 -8.52 10.98
CA PHE A 411 8.17 -9.01 11.44
C PHE A 411 8.35 -10.54 11.37
N ALA A 412 7.24 -11.29 11.31
CA ALA A 412 7.24 -12.74 11.17
C ALA A 412 7.12 -13.20 9.70
N GLY A 413 7.03 -12.27 8.74
CA GLY A 413 6.95 -12.51 7.31
C GLY A 413 5.54 -12.69 6.75
N HIS A 414 4.47 -12.34 7.46
CA HIS A 414 3.10 -12.40 6.92
C HIS A 414 2.81 -11.16 6.09
N ALA A 415 2.24 -11.34 4.90
CA ALA A 415 1.86 -10.22 4.04
C ALA A 415 0.92 -9.26 4.79
N LEU A 416 1.31 -7.98 4.87
CA LEU A 416 0.46 -6.95 5.45
C LEU A 416 -0.64 -6.58 4.45
N PRO A 417 -1.85 -6.21 4.93
CA PRO A 417 -2.92 -5.72 4.06
C PRO A 417 -2.50 -4.58 3.12
N SER A 418 -1.51 -3.76 3.50
CA SER A 418 -0.96 -2.69 2.66
C SER A 418 -0.39 -3.19 1.33
N LEU A 419 0.09 -4.43 1.26
CA LEU A 419 0.57 -5.03 0.01
C LEU A 419 -0.53 -5.12 -1.07
N ARG A 420 -1.81 -5.09 -0.70
CA ARG A 420 -2.92 -5.10 -1.67
C ARG A 420 -3.06 -3.80 -2.46
N VAL A 421 -2.34 -2.73 -2.07
CA VAL A 421 -2.32 -1.45 -2.78
C VAL A 421 -1.97 -1.62 -4.26
N PHE A 422 -1.05 -2.53 -4.61
CA PHE A 422 -0.65 -2.76 -6.00
C PHE A 422 -1.80 -3.26 -6.91
N THR A 423 -2.85 -3.85 -6.33
CA THR A 423 -4.07 -4.20 -7.08
C THR A 423 -5.13 -3.12 -6.93
N TYR A 424 -5.36 -2.65 -5.71
CA TYR A 424 -6.52 -1.80 -5.41
C TYR A 424 -6.37 -0.34 -5.83
N VAL A 425 -5.18 0.10 -6.26
CA VAL A 425 -5.07 1.37 -7.00
C VAL A 425 -5.91 1.39 -8.28
N PHE A 426 -6.22 0.25 -8.90
CA PHE A 426 -7.07 0.18 -10.09
C PHE A 426 -8.57 0.21 -9.78
N THR A 427 -8.98 -0.35 -8.64
CA THR A 427 -10.40 -0.64 -8.36
C THR A 427 -10.96 0.15 -7.18
N GLY A 428 -10.11 0.63 -6.28
CA GLY A 428 -10.49 0.98 -4.91
C GLY A 428 -10.66 -0.27 -4.03
N TYR A 429 -10.55 -0.10 -2.72
CA TYR A 429 -10.85 -1.12 -1.72
C TYR A 429 -11.13 -0.51 -0.36
N ASN A 430 -12.22 -0.93 0.28
CA ASN A 430 -12.70 -0.37 1.55
C ASN A 430 -12.60 1.15 1.55
N GLU A 431 -12.93 1.78 0.42
CA GLU A 431 -12.73 3.22 0.26
C GLU A 431 -13.37 3.90 1.45
N LYS A 432 -12.52 4.45 2.34
CA LYS A 432 -12.87 5.61 3.10
C LYS A 432 -13.18 6.62 2.01
N THR A 433 -14.46 6.67 1.64
CA THR A 433 -15.04 7.89 1.10
C THR A 433 -14.50 8.96 2.04
N GLU A 434 -13.52 9.74 1.55
CA GLU A 434 -13.36 11.05 2.15
C GLU A 434 -14.77 11.60 2.16
N PRO A 435 -15.31 12.01 3.32
CA PRO A 435 -16.60 12.67 3.33
C PRO A 435 -16.50 13.72 2.24
N GLU A 436 -17.36 13.64 1.23
CA GLU A 436 -17.54 14.76 0.33
C GLU A 436 -17.79 15.93 1.28
N LEU A 437 -16.82 16.86 1.38
CA LEU A 437 -16.91 17.97 2.31
C LEU A 437 -17.95 18.92 1.72
N VAL A 438 -19.22 18.59 1.93
CA VAL A 438 -20.35 19.39 1.46
C VAL A 438 -20.30 20.68 2.25
N ASN A 439 -20.14 21.78 1.53
CA ASN A 439 -20.33 23.09 2.11
C ASN A 439 -21.82 23.23 2.47
N VAL A 440 -22.13 23.21 3.76
CA VAL A 440 -23.52 23.27 4.23
C VAL A 440 -24.08 24.70 4.27
N LEU A 441 -23.24 25.71 4.01
CA LEU A 441 -23.72 27.08 3.85
C LEU A 441 -24.49 27.22 2.54
N LYS A 442 -25.58 27.97 2.62
CA LYS A 442 -26.33 28.41 1.44
C LYS A 442 -25.73 29.72 0.94
N ASN A 443 -25.70 29.89 -0.38
CA ASN A 443 -25.10 31.04 -1.07
C ASN A 443 -23.70 31.44 -0.53
N PRO A 444 -22.74 30.49 -0.39
CA PRO A 444 -21.46 30.74 0.26
C PRO A 444 -20.55 31.75 -0.44
N GLY A 445 -20.66 31.87 -1.78
CA GLY A 445 -19.96 32.86 -2.60
C GLY A 445 -20.81 34.10 -2.91
N PHE A 446 -21.94 34.29 -2.22
CA PHE A 446 -22.81 35.46 -2.39
C PHE A 446 -23.32 35.73 -3.82
N GLU A 447 -23.36 34.70 -4.66
CA GLU A 447 -23.78 34.78 -6.06
C GLU A 447 -25.28 35.00 -6.24
N GLU A 448 -26.10 34.52 -5.31
CA GLU A 448 -27.55 34.71 -5.36
C GLU A 448 -27.96 36.12 -4.90
N GLU A 449 -28.98 36.69 -5.55
CA GLU A 449 -29.52 38.03 -5.21
C GLU A 449 -30.19 38.05 -3.83
N ASP A 450 -30.77 36.93 -3.41
CA ASP A 450 -31.40 36.79 -2.10
C ASP A 450 -30.36 36.62 -0.98
N MET A 451 -30.20 37.69 -0.20
CA MET A 451 -29.31 37.74 0.96
C MET A 451 -30.04 37.50 2.29
N SER A 452 -31.34 37.15 2.29
CA SER A 452 -32.12 37.03 3.54
C SER A 452 -31.65 35.90 4.45
N ILE A 453 -30.87 34.96 3.91
CA ILE A 453 -30.23 33.88 4.67
C ILE A 453 -29.06 34.36 5.53
N PHE A 454 -28.51 35.55 5.24
CA PHE A 454 -27.46 36.17 6.03
C PHE A 454 -28.04 37.23 6.97
N GLU A 455 -27.60 37.22 8.22
CA GLU A 455 -27.80 38.34 9.13
C GLU A 455 -26.67 39.34 8.94
N ILE A 456 -27.02 40.53 8.42
CA ILE A 456 -26.09 41.65 8.20
C ILE A 456 -26.51 42.78 9.14
N SER A 457 -25.66 43.10 10.13
CA SER A 457 -26.07 44.00 11.23
C SER A 457 -26.07 45.49 10.87
N LYS A 458 -25.51 45.88 9.72
CA LYS A 458 -25.35 47.29 9.30
C LYS A 458 -25.59 47.49 7.79
N PRO A 459 -26.15 48.64 7.38
CA PRO A 459 -26.54 48.89 5.98
C PRO A 459 -25.37 49.24 5.03
N TYR A 460 -24.19 49.58 5.57
CA TYR A 460 -22.98 49.86 4.77
C TYR A 460 -22.22 48.58 4.36
N VAL A 461 -22.73 47.42 4.75
CA VAL A 461 -22.25 46.11 4.33
C VAL A 461 -23.25 45.57 3.32
N SER A 462 -22.79 45.28 2.11
CA SER A 462 -23.71 44.91 1.04
C SER A 462 -23.06 44.03 -0.01
N ARG A 463 -23.90 43.23 -0.68
CA ARG A 463 -23.50 42.45 -1.85
C ARG A 463 -23.12 43.39 -3.01
N LYS A 464 -21.94 43.19 -3.60
CA LYS A 464 -21.39 44.00 -4.70
C LYS A 464 -20.77 43.09 -5.76
N THR A 465 -20.56 43.65 -6.95
CA THR A 465 -19.71 43.06 -8.00
C THR A 465 -18.24 43.46 -7.83
N ASP A 466 -17.95 44.22 -6.78
CA ASP A 466 -16.63 44.75 -6.52
C ASP A 466 -15.80 43.64 -5.87
N ASP A 467 -14.64 43.40 -6.45
CA ASP A 467 -13.55 42.69 -5.80
C ASP A 467 -13.82 41.25 -5.33
N PRO A 468 -14.61 40.43 -6.06
CA PRO A 468 -14.87 39.05 -5.66
C PRO A 468 -13.58 38.22 -5.67
N PHE A 469 -13.48 37.27 -4.73
CA PHE A 469 -12.41 36.27 -4.75
C PHE A 469 -12.66 35.27 -5.87
N SER A 470 -13.92 34.84 -6.00
CA SER A 470 -14.38 33.95 -7.05
C SER A 470 -15.76 34.40 -7.53
N GLY A 471 -16.19 33.96 -8.73
CA GLY A 471 -17.52 34.32 -9.23
C GLY A 471 -17.68 35.80 -9.59
N ALA A 472 -18.90 36.31 -9.46
CA ALA A 472 -19.31 37.64 -9.90
C ALA A 472 -19.69 38.58 -8.75
N TYR A 473 -19.92 38.05 -7.54
CA TYR A 473 -20.40 38.82 -6.41
C TYR A 473 -19.64 38.50 -5.12
N SER A 474 -19.67 39.44 -4.18
CA SER A 474 -19.05 39.31 -2.87
C SER A 474 -19.77 40.21 -1.87
N VAL A 475 -19.46 40.08 -0.58
CA VAL A 475 -19.90 41.05 0.43
C VAL A 475 -18.80 42.07 0.67
N HIS A 476 -19.11 43.34 0.40
CA HIS A 476 -18.20 44.46 0.53
C HIS A 476 -18.63 45.39 1.68
N PHE A 477 -17.65 46.00 2.35
CA PHE A 477 -17.86 47.01 3.37
C PHE A 477 -16.91 48.19 3.18
N TYR A 478 -17.45 49.40 3.36
CA TYR A 478 -16.71 50.67 3.40
C TYR A 478 -17.53 51.72 4.16
N SER A 479 -16.86 52.56 4.94
CA SER A 479 -17.47 53.70 5.62
C SER A 479 -16.45 54.81 5.86
N GLU A 480 -16.88 56.07 5.78
CA GLU A 480 -16.09 57.25 6.21
C GLU A 480 -16.11 57.45 7.73
N GLU A 481 -16.94 56.68 8.45
CA GLU A 481 -17.02 56.61 9.91
C GLU A 481 -16.51 55.27 10.43
N GLU A 482 -16.24 55.16 11.73
CA GLU A 482 -15.87 53.89 12.38
C GLU A 482 -16.92 52.80 12.10
N ILE A 483 -16.44 51.57 11.88
CA ILE A 483 -17.27 50.41 11.56
C ILE A 483 -17.22 49.40 12.71
N ASP A 484 -18.38 48.79 12.96
CA ASP A 484 -18.58 47.70 13.91
C ASP A 484 -19.82 46.93 13.43
N PHE A 485 -19.57 45.77 12.81
CA PHE A 485 -20.63 44.96 12.23
C PHE A 485 -20.35 43.45 12.31
N ASN A 486 -21.42 42.69 12.08
CA ASN A 486 -21.38 41.25 11.88
C ASN A 486 -22.06 40.91 10.55
N VAL A 487 -21.50 39.94 9.84
CA VAL A 487 -22.18 39.15 8.82
C VAL A 487 -22.19 37.73 9.33
N SER A 488 -23.33 37.05 9.28
CA SER A 488 -23.39 35.65 9.70
C SER A 488 -24.50 34.86 9.03
N GLN A 489 -24.38 33.54 9.05
CA GLN A 489 -25.42 32.61 8.63
C GLN A 489 -25.67 31.62 9.77
N GLU A 490 -26.94 31.42 10.12
CA GLU A 490 -27.35 30.40 11.06
C GLU A 490 -27.46 29.04 10.35
N VAL A 491 -26.97 27.99 11.00
CA VAL A 491 -26.91 26.64 10.45
C VAL A 491 -27.08 25.62 11.58
N THR A 492 -27.88 24.58 11.32
CA THR A 492 -28.01 23.42 12.20
C THR A 492 -27.05 22.33 11.73
N LEU A 493 -26.14 21.92 12.61
CA LEU A 493 -25.13 20.90 12.33
C LEU A 493 -25.35 19.67 13.22
N PRO A 494 -25.13 18.44 12.71
CA PRO A 494 -25.14 17.24 13.53
C PRO A 494 -23.94 17.21 14.49
N ALA A 495 -23.99 16.35 15.50
CA ALA A 495 -22.85 16.06 16.37
C ALA A 495 -21.62 15.68 15.54
N GLY A 496 -20.44 16.22 15.86
CA GLY A 496 -19.22 15.94 15.13
C GLY A 496 -18.24 17.11 15.08
N THR A 497 -17.15 16.89 14.34
CA THR A 497 -16.14 17.92 14.06
C THR A 497 -16.43 18.59 12.73
N HIS A 498 -16.42 19.92 12.75
CA HIS A 498 -16.74 20.78 11.62
C HIS A 498 -15.62 21.79 11.39
N LYS A 499 -15.51 22.31 10.16
CA LYS A 499 -14.52 23.33 9.80
C LYS A 499 -15.20 24.49 9.07
N PHE A 500 -15.05 25.69 9.62
CA PHE A 500 -15.49 26.95 9.01
C PHE A 500 -14.29 27.74 8.46
N SER A 501 -14.39 28.26 7.25
CA SER A 501 -13.40 29.17 6.66
C SER A 501 -14.08 30.20 5.75
N LEU A 502 -13.39 31.29 5.43
CA LEU A 502 -13.84 32.30 4.47
C LEU A 502 -12.63 32.97 3.81
N HIS A 503 -12.82 33.61 2.66
CA HIS A 503 -11.83 34.53 2.11
C HIS A 503 -12.16 35.96 2.52
N ILE A 504 -11.13 36.73 2.85
CA ILE A 504 -11.26 38.16 3.16
C ILE A 504 -10.03 38.95 2.75
N GLN A 505 -10.24 40.14 2.20
CA GLN A 505 -9.21 41.14 1.97
C GLN A 505 -9.70 42.51 2.44
N GLY A 506 -8.80 43.48 2.53
CA GLY A 506 -9.18 44.84 2.89
C GLY A 506 -8.04 45.65 3.47
N GLY A 507 -8.33 46.91 3.78
CA GLY A 507 -7.41 47.81 4.48
C GLY A 507 -8.05 48.30 5.76
N ALA A 508 -7.35 48.11 6.88
CA ALA A 508 -7.74 48.64 8.19
C ALA A 508 -6.49 49.09 8.94
N ASN A 509 -6.65 50.02 9.89
CA ASN A 509 -5.57 50.37 10.82
C ASN A 509 -5.41 49.23 11.85
N VAL A 510 -4.32 48.46 11.71
CA VAL A 510 -4.12 47.20 12.44
C VAL A 510 -3.99 47.37 13.96
N ASP A 511 -3.60 48.56 14.43
CA ASP A 511 -3.40 48.81 15.86
C ASP A 511 -4.72 49.04 16.63
N THR A 512 -5.84 49.25 15.91
CA THR A 512 -7.15 49.58 16.50
C THR A 512 -8.30 48.73 15.97
N SER A 513 -8.03 47.72 15.13
CA SER A 513 -9.05 46.84 14.55
C SER A 513 -9.24 45.52 15.34
N ASP A 514 -10.49 45.11 15.60
CA ASP A 514 -10.86 43.76 16.08
C ASP A 514 -11.65 43.05 14.97
N ILE A 515 -10.94 42.30 14.14
CA ILE A 515 -11.49 41.60 12.97
C ILE A 515 -11.27 40.10 13.16
N TYR A 516 -12.35 39.31 13.09
CA TYR A 516 -12.24 37.87 13.25
C TYR A 516 -13.38 37.10 12.58
N ALA A 517 -13.05 35.90 12.09
CA ALA A 517 -14.04 34.88 11.81
C ALA A 517 -14.48 34.26 13.14
N TYR A 518 -15.72 33.82 13.26
CA TYR A 518 -16.25 33.22 14.48
C TYR A 518 -17.24 32.09 14.24
N VAL A 519 -17.43 31.30 15.30
CA VAL A 519 -18.51 30.34 15.51
C VAL A 519 -19.18 30.71 16.84
N ALA A 520 -20.51 30.82 16.87
CA ALA A 520 -21.28 31.23 18.03
C ALA A 520 -22.51 30.35 18.26
N ILE A 521 -22.84 30.09 19.53
CA ILE A 521 -24.10 29.43 19.91
C ILE A 521 -24.95 30.48 20.63
N GLY A 522 -26.09 30.84 20.03
CA GLY A 522 -26.84 32.02 20.43
C GLY A 522 -25.96 33.28 20.36
N ASN A 523 -25.92 34.06 21.44
CA ASN A 523 -25.13 35.30 21.49
C ASN A 523 -23.67 35.10 21.96
N GLN A 524 -23.23 33.85 22.18
CA GLN A 524 -21.91 33.57 22.72
C GLN A 524 -20.99 33.03 21.63
N VAL A 525 -19.92 33.78 21.32
CA VAL A 525 -18.81 33.29 20.49
C VAL A 525 -18.08 32.17 21.22
N ILE A 526 -18.11 30.96 20.66
CA ILE A 526 -17.45 29.78 21.21
C ILE A 526 -16.04 29.59 20.68
N GLN A 527 -15.77 30.08 19.46
CA GLN A 527 -14.44 30.06 18.86
C GLN A 527 -14.30 31.20 17.86
N LYS A 528 -13.11 31.79 17.80
CA LYS A 528 -12.79 32.84 16.84
C LYS A 528 -11.34 32.77 16.36
N GLN A 529 -11.07 33.30 15.18
CA GLN A 529 -9.73 33.50 14.67
C GLN A 529 -9.56 34.95 14.22
N LEU A 530 -8.58 35.65 14.83
CA LEU A 530 -8.23 37.02 14.47
C LEU A 530 -7.66 37.10 13.05
N ILE A 531 -7.99 38.16 12.34
CA ILE A 531 -7.62 38.43 10.97
C ILE A 531 -6.90 39.76 10.92
N GLN A 532 -5.71 39.78 10.33
CA GLN A 532 -4.99 41.02 10.02
C GLN A 532 -5.13 41.31 8.53
N LEU A 533 -5.84 42.39 8.20
CA LEU A 533 -6.00 42.85 6.82
C LEU A 533 -4.72 43.54 6.32
N ASP A 534 -4.42 43.38 5.03
CA ASP A 534 -3.11 43.68 4.45
C ASP A 534 -3.20 44.34 3.07
N GLY A 535 -4.31 45.03 2.81
CA GLY A 535 -4.56 45.76 1.57
C GLY A 535 -5.14 44.92 0.44
N TRP A 536 -5.13 45.55 -0.74
CA TRP A 536 -5.74 45.07 -1.98
C TRP A 536 -5.03 43.84 -2.57
N CYS A 537 -5.81 42.83 -2.99
CA CYS A 537 -5.39 41.53 -3.49
C CYS A 537 -4.56 40.67 -2.51
N ASN A 538 -4.47 41.05 -1.23
CA ASN A 538 -3.79 40.28 -0.19
C ASN A 538 -4.81 39.50 0.64
N TRP A 539 -5.39 38.48 0.02
CA TRP A 539 -6.41 37.61 0.62
C TRP A 539 -5.90 36.85 1.85
N LYS A 540 -6.76 36.76 2.86
CA LYS A 540 -6.59 35.97 4.08
C LYS A 540 -7.67 34.90 4.10
N GLU A 541 -7.33 33.71 4.59
CA GLU A 541 -8.24 32.57 4.72
C GLU A 541 -8.25 32.07 6.18
N PRO A 542 -8.93 32.76 7.11
CA PRO A 542 -9.13 32.23 8.46
C PRO A 542 -9.88 30.89 8.39
N THR A 543 -9.45 29.95 9.22
CA THR A 543 -10.00 28.61 9.39
C THR A 543 -10.23 28.29 10.87
N ILE A 544 -11.47 27.96 11.22
CA ILE A 544 -11.87 27.52 12.56
C ILE A 544 -12.29 26.05 12.51
N THR A 545 -11.64 25.20 13.30
CA THR A 545 -12.07 23.81 13.52
C THR A 545 -12.70 23.70 14.90
N PHE A 546 -13.92 23.18 14.98
CA PHE A 546 -14.69 23.07 16.21
C PHE A 546 -15.47 21.75 16.26
N SER A 547 -15.86 21.33 17.46
CA SER A 547 -16.68 20.13 17.67
C SER A 547 -17.95 20.48 18.45
N ILE A 548 -19.04 19.79 18.14
CA ILE A 548 -20.29 19.82 18.89
C ILE A 548 -20.70 18.39 19.25
N ASP A 549 -21.18 18.20 20.48
CA ASP A 549 -21.44 16.86 21.03
C ASP A 549 -22.83 16.33 20.68
N GLU A 550 -23.73 17.20 20.24
CA GLU A 550 -25.09 16.90 19.80
C GLU A 550 -25.48 17.84 18.64
N GLU A 551 -26.59 17.53 17.95
CA GLU A 551 -27.11 18.41 16.91
C GLU A 551 -27.37 19.81 17.48
N THR A 552 -26.72 20.81 16.89
CA THR A 552 -26.68 22.17 17.44
C THR A 552 -26.93 23.18 16.34
N THR A 553 -27.85 24.11 16.58
CA THR A 553 -27.99 25.33 15.78
C THR A 553 -27.00 26.37 16.27
N LEU A 554 -26.17 26.87 15.36
CA LEU A 554 -25.12 27.85 15.63
C LEU A 554 -25.02 28.87 14.49
N SER A 555 -24.31 29.96 14.73
CA SER A 555 -23.99 30.96 13.71
C SER A 555 -22.50 30.93 13.40
N VAL A 556 -22.17 30.89 12.12
CA VAL A 556 -20.80 31.16 11.63
C VAL A 556 -20.77 32.54 10.99
N GLY A 557 -19.69 33.29 11.20
CA GLY A 557 -19.69 34.68 10.79
C GLY A 557 -18.34 35.37 10.74
N LEU A 558 -18.39 36.61 10.27
CA LEU A 558 -17.30 37.58 10.27
C LEU A 558 -17.70 38.77 11.13
N HIS A 559 -16.87 39.10 12.10
CA HIS A 559 -16.95 40.35 12.86
C HIS A 559 -15.88 41.31 12.37
N VAL A 560 -16.25 42.58 12.20
CA VAL A 560 -15.33 43.64 11.81
C VAL A 560 -15.60 44.87 12.66
N GLN A 561 -14.66 45.19 13.54
CA GLN A 561 -14.55 46.49 14.19
C GLN A 561 -13.27 47.19 13.72
N ALA A 562 -13.39 48.39 13.12
CA ALA A 562 -12.24 49.13 12.60
C ALA A 562 -12.52 50.64 12.50
N GLU A 563 -11.45 51.44 12.35
CA GLU A 563 -11.54 52.90 12.21
C GLU A 563 -12.22 53.35 10.91
N ALA A 564 -12.57 54.63 10.87
CA ALA A 564 -13.02 55.32 9.65
C ALA A 564 -12.11 55.04 8.44
N PHE A 565 -12.71 54.96 7.26
CA PHE A 565 -12.07 54.63 5.97
C PHE A 565 -11.54 53.21 5.84
N SER A 566 -11.81 52.34 6.82
CA SER A 566 -11.55 50.91 6.67
C SER A 566 -12.48 50.31 5.61
N TRP A 567 -11.94 49.39 4.83
CA TRP A 567 -12.67 48.74 3.74
C TRP A 567 -12.27 47.28 3.65
N GLY A 568 -13.12 46.49 3.01
CA GLY A 568 -12.78 45.11 2.69
C GLY A 568 -13.89 44.37 1.99
N THR A 569 -13.54 43.15 1.58
CA THR A 569 -14.41 42.24 0.86
C THR A 569 -14.25 40.85 1.44
N THR A 570 -15.36 40.17 1.67
CA THR A 570 -15.38 38.75 2.05
C THR A 570 -16.18 37.93 1.06
N ASP A 571 -15.72 36.70 0.85
CA ASP A 571 -16.23 35.82 -0.21
C ASP A 571 -15.93 34.34 0.10
N ASP A 572 -16.52 33.42 -0.66
CA ASP A 572 -16.25 31.97 -0.64
C ASP A 572 -16.24 31.36 0.78
N TRP A 573 -17.32 31.56 1.53
CA TRP A 573 -17.47 30.98 2.86
C TRP A 573 -17.65 29.47 2.77
N LYS A 574 -16.98 28.70 3.63
CA LYS A 574 -17.07 27.24 3.65
C LYS A 574 -17.33 26.78 5.06
N LEU A 575 -18.44 26.09 5.28
CA LEU A 575 -18.65 25.28 6.48
C LEU A 575 -18.80 23.84 6.03
N VAL A 576 -17.82 23.01 6.36
CA VAL A 576 -17.79 21.62 5.95
C VAL A 576 -17.98 20.70 7.16
N THR A 577 -18.81 19.67 6.96
CA THR A 577 -19.12 18.65 7.97
C THR A 577 -18.47 17.33 7.59
N LYS A 578 -18.01 16.56 8.59
CA LYS A 578 -17.53 15.19 8.37
C LYS A 578 -18.70 14.21 8.46
N GLU A 579 -19.43 13.96 7.36
CA GLU A 579 -20.38 12.83 7.31
C GLU A 579 -19.71 11.56 6.76
N LEU A 580 -19.47 10.57 7.61
CA LEU A 580 -19.19 9.20 7.17
C LEU A 580 -20.49 8.58 6.65
N LYS A 581 -20.83 8.85 5.38
CA LYS A 581 -21.88 8.11 4.70
C LYS A 581 -21.28 6.85 4.09
N HIS A 582 -21.45 5.72 4.79
CA HIS A 582 -21.03 4.40 4.32
C HIS A 582 -21.88 4.02 3.10
N VAL A 583 -21.36 4.25 1.88
CA VAL A 583 -21.96 3.70 0.66
C VAL A 583 -21.41 2.29 0.50
N VAL A 584 -22.28 1.29 0.54
CA VAL A 584 -21.92 -0.11 0.34
C VAL A 584 -21.99 -0.40 -1.16
N ASP A 585 -20.85 -0.71 -1.77
CA ASP A 585 -20.77 -1.05 -3.19
C ASP A 585 -21.19 -2.50 -3.42
N LYS A 586 -22.27 -2.67 -4.18
CA LYS A 586 -22.84 -3.97 -4.54
C LYS A 586 -22.60 -4.34 -6.00
N SER A 587 -21.86 -3.54 -6.76
CA SER A 587 -21.66 -3.69 -8.20
C SER A 587 -21.06 -5.06 -8.56
N GLN A 588 -20.06 -5.51 -7.81
CA GLN A 588 -19.43 -6.81 -8.00
C GLN A 588 -20.39 -7.97 -7.68
N LEU A 589 -21.11 -7.89 -6.56
CA LEU A 589 -22.10 -8.90 -6.19
C LEU A 589 -23.22 -8.97 -7.23
N GLN A 590 -23.67 -7.83 -7.77
CA GLN A 590 -24.64 -7.75 -8.87
C GLN A 590 -24.12 -8.47 -10.12
N ALA A 591 -22.87 -8.23 -10.52
CA ALA A 591 -22.26 -8.86 -11.68
C ALA A 591 -22.11 -10.38 -11.49
N ILE A 592 -21.65 -10.83 -10.32
CA ILE A 592 -21.49 -12.27 -10.02
C ILE A 592 -22.85 -12.96 -9.97
N VAL A 593 -23.87 -12.35 -9.33
CA VAL A 593 -25.24 -12.89 -9.30
C VAL A 593 -25.83 -12.98 -10.70
N ALA A 594 -25.61 -11.97 -11.56
CA ALA A 594 -26.07 -12.02 -12.95
C ALA A 594 -25.40 -13.16 -13.73
N GLY A 595 -24.09 -13.36 -13.57
CA GLY A 595 -23.35 -14.47 -14.18
C GLY A 595 -23.79 -15.84 -13.65
N ALA A 596 -24.04 -15.96 -12.36
CA ALA A 596 -24.54 -17.16 -11.71
C ALA A 596 -25.93 -17.53 -12.24
N ILE A 597 -26.87 -16.58 -12.32
CA ILE A 597 -28.22 -16.83 -12.86
C ILE A 597 -28.17 -17.42 -14.29
N ALA A 598 -27.16 -17.09 -15.09
CA ALA A 598 -26.98 -17.63 -16.45
C ALA A 598 -26.52 -19.10 -16.50
N ILE A 599 -26.12 -19.71 -15.37
CA ILE A 599 -25.79 -21.13 -15.28
C ILE A 599 -27.10 -21.93 -15.20
N ASP A 600 -27.67 -22.28 -16.37
CA ASP A 600 -28.89 -23.07 -16.51
C ASP A 600 -28.58 -24.47 -17.07
N ALA A 601 -28.13 -25.38 -16.20
CA ALA A 601 -27.92 -26.79 -16.54
C ALA A 601 -27.88 -27.66 -15.28
N ALA A 602 -28.95 -27.67 -14.47
CA ALA A 602 -29.00 -28.44 -13.22
C ALA A 602 -28.61 -29.93 -13.40
N ASP A 603 -29.02 -30.53 -14.52
CA ASP A 603 -28.74 -31.94 -14.84
C ASP A 603 -27.29 -32.21 -15.27
N ALA A 604 -26.51 -31.16 -15.56
CA ALA A 604 -25.11 -31.29 -15.95
C ALA A 604 -24.17 -31.43 -14.73
N TYR A 605 -24.66 -31.15 -13.51
CA TYR A 605 -23.85 -31.12 -12.29
C TYR A 605 -24.36 -32.10 -11.23
N THR A 606 -23.45 -32.58 -10.38
CA THR A 606 -23.82 -33.47 -9.27
C THR A 606 -24.75 -32.76 -8.29
N ALA A 607 -25.76 -33.46 -7.78
CA ALA A 607 -26.76 -32.88 -6.87
C ALA A 607 -26.14 -32.24 -5.61
N SER A 608 -25.03 -32.78 -5.10
CA SER A 608 -24.35 -32.25 -3.92
C SER A 608 -23.72 -30.88 -4.16
N THR A 609 -22.99 -30.69 -5.26
CA THR A 609 -22.36 -29.41 -5.60
C THR A 609 -23.38 -28.38 -6.09
N TRP A 610 -24.41 -28.84 -6.80
CA TRP A 610 -25.50 -27.98 -7.26
C TRP A 610 -26.30 -27.37 -6.11
N ASN A 611 -26.57 -28.15 -5.06
CA ASN A 611 -27.28 -27.65 -3.87
C ASN A 611 -26.45 -26.68 -3.01
N VAL A 612 -25.13 -26.71 -3.08
CA VAL A 612 -24.25 -25.73 -2.42
C VAL A 612 -24.27 -24.42 -3.21
N TYR A 613 -24.15 -24.52 -4.53
CA TYR A 613 -24.28 -23.40 -5.47
C TYR A 613 -25.60 -22.64 -5.32
N LEU A 614 -26.75 -23.35 -5.31
CA LEU A 614 -28.06 -22.71 -5.14
C LEU A 614 -28.19 -21.95 -3.81
N ARG A 615 -27.62 -22.48 -2.72
CA ARG A 615 -27.65 -21.81 -1.42
C ARG A 615 -26.80 -20.54 -1.40
N ALA A 616 -25.61 -20.59 -1.99
CA ALA A 616 -24.76 -19.40 -2.09
C ALA A 616 -25.38 -18.32 -2.98
N LEU A 617 -26.03 -18.72 -4.08
CA LEU A 617 -26.74 -17.79 -4.96
C LEU A 617 -27.92 -17.10 -4.26
N GLU A 618 -28.69 -17.85 -3.47
CA GLU A 618 -29.81 -17.29 -2.71
C GLU A 618 -29.33 -16.32 -1.62
N GLN A 619 -28.25 -16.67 -0.92
CA GLN A 619 -27.63 -15.78 0.08
C GLN A 619 -27.12 -14.49 -0.57
N ALA A 620 -26.46 -14.59 -1.72
CA ALA A 620 -25.99 -13.43 -2.48
C ALA A 620 -27.12 -12.51 -2.94
N LYS A 621 -28.25 -13.06 -3.40
CA LYS A 621 -29.45 -12.27 -3.74
C LYS A 621 -30.03 -11.57 -2.52
N SER A 622 -30.12 -12.26 -1.38
CA SER A 622 -30.60 -11.66 -0.13
C SER A 622 -29.73 -10.50 0.33
N VAL A 623 -28.41 -10.60 0.14
CA VAL A 623 -27.47 -9.50 0.47
C VAL A 623 -27.60 -8.33 -0.52
N LEU A 624 -27.91 -8.60 -1.79
CA LEU A 624 -28.23 -7.53 -2.75
C LEU A 624 -29.46 -6.72 -2.33
N GLU A 625 -30.49 -7.38 -1.82
CA GLU A 625 -31.76 -6.77 -1.38
C GLU A 625 -31.67 -6.08 0.00
N ASP A 626 -30.67 -6.41 0.82
CA ASP A 626 -30.52 -5.84 2.16
C ASP A 626 -29.90 -4.43 2.13
N GLU A 627 -30.74 -3.40 2.27
CA GLU A 627 -30.33 -1.98 2.31
C GLU A 627 -29.37 -1.65 3.48
N MET A 628 -29.26 -2.53 4.48
CA MET A 628 -28.40 -2.37 5.66
C MET A 628 -27.17 -3.30 5.65
N ALA A 629 -26.98 -4.10 4.60
CA ALA A 629 -25.81 -4.97 4.49
C ALA A 629 -24.52 -4.14 4.51
N SER A 630 -23.55 -4.51 5.36
CA SER A 630 -22.22 -3.89 5.33
C SER A 630 -21.41 -4.38 4.14
N GLN A 631 -20.32 -3.67 3.78
CA GLN A 631 -19.44 -4.10 2.70
C GLN A 631 -18.87 -5.49 2.94
N ASN A 632 -18.46 -5.81 4.18
CA ASN A 632 -18.01 -7.16 4.53
C ASN A 632 -19.09 -8.24 4.25
N VAL A 633 -20.37 -7.94 4.49
CA VAL A 633 -21.46 -8.89 4.17
C VAL A 633 -21.61 -9.08 2.65
N VAL A 634 -21.40 -8.01 1.86
CA VAL A 634 -21.39 -8.06 0.39
C VAL A 634 -20.20 -8.88 -0.13
N ASP A 635 -19.02 -8.65 0.42
CA ASP A 635 -17.77 -9.32 0.01
C ASP A 635 -17.76 -10.81 0.40
N GLU A 636 -18.27 -11.14 1.59
CA GLU A 636 -18.51 -12.52 2.01
C GLU A 636 -19.47 -13.23 1.05
N ALA A 637 -20.52 -12.55 0.60
CA ALA A 637 -21.46 -13.09 -0.37
C ALA A 637 -20.85 -13.28 -1.76
N CYS A 638 -20.01 -12.34 -2.23
CA CYS A 638 -19.23 -12.48 -3.46
C CYS A 638 -18.34 -13.73 -3.39
N THR A 639 -17.57 -13.84 -2.31
CA THR A 639 -16.62 -14.93 -2.07
C THR A 639 -17.32 -16.28 -2.01
N ALA A 640 -18.39 -16.38 -1.22
CA ALA A 640 -19.16 -17.61 -1.07
C ALA A 640 -19.79 -18.06 -2.40
N LEU A 641 -20.31 -17.13 -3.21
CA LEU A 641 -20.90 -17.46 -4.50
C LEU A 641 -19.83 -17.91 -5.52
N LEU A 642 -18.68 -17.23 -5.59
CA LEU A 642 -17.57 -17.63 -6.47
C LEU A 642 -17.01 -19.01 -6.11
N GLN A 643 -16.79 -19.28 -4.81
CA GLN A 643 -16.34 -20.59 -4.35
C GLN A 643 -17.35 -21.69 -4.68
N ALA A 644 -18.65 -21.40 -4.54
CA ALA A 644 -19.68 -22.38 -4.86
C ALA A 644 -19.77 -22.66 -6.37
N ILE A 645 -19.49 -21.66 -7.22
CA ILE A 645 -19.34 -21.82 -8.68
C ILE A 645 -18.12 -22.69 -9.01
N GLU A 646 -16.96 -22.43 -8.40
CA GLU A 646 -15.73 -23.21 -8.64
C GLU A 646 -15.88 -24.69 -8.24
N GLN A 647 -16.65 -24.95 -7.19
CA GLN A 647 -16.88 -26.31 -6.68
C GLN A 647 -17.91 -27.12 -7.49
N LEU A 648 -18.52 -26.56 -8.54
CA LEU A 648 -19.44 -27.29 -9.41
C LEU A 648 -18.75 -28.48 -10.11
N LYS A 649 -19.24 -29.69 -9.84
CA LYS A 649 -18.75 -30.93 -10.47
C LYS A 649 -19.76 -31.48 -11.45
N LYS A 650 -19.33 -31.76 -12.68
CA LYS A 650 -20.19 -32.34 -13.71
C LYS A 650 -20.60 -33.77 -13.37
N VAL A 651 -21.80 -34.19 -13.77
CA VAL A 651 -22.21 -35.60 -13.71
C VAL A 651 -21.38 -36.36 -14.77
N ASN A 652 -20.55 -37.31 -14.33
CA ASN A 652 -19.87 -38.21 -15.25
C ASN A 652 -20.91 -39.16 -15.87
N VAL A 653 -21.25 -38.93 -17.14
CA VAL A 653 -21.94 -39.94 -17.94
C VAL A 653 -20.89 -40.98 -18.32
N GLU A 654 -20.70 -41.98 -17.47
CA GLU A 654 -20.08 -43.22 -17.91
C GLU A 654 -21.00 -43.86 -18.94
N THR A 655 -20.53 -43.94 -20.18
CA THR A 655 -21.09 -44.84 -21.19
C THR A 655 -20.88 -46.27 -20.71
N GLY A 656 -21.86 -46.78 -19.97
CA GLY A 656 -22.00 -48.20 -19.66
C GLY A 656 -22.35 -48.96 -20.93
N ASN A 657 -21.39 -49.75 -21.41
CA ASN A 657 -21.61 -50.80 -22.39
C ASN A 657 -22.52 -51.87 -21.74
N ALA A 658 -23.61 -52.22 -22.41
CA ALA A 658 -24.57 -53.20 -21.92
C ALA A 658 -24.04 -54.63 -22.12
N ASP A 659 -23.97 -55.40 -21.03
CA ASP A 659 -24.10 -56.86 -21.03
C ASP A 659 -25.41 -57.24 -20.30
N ASN A 660 -26.40 -57.64 -21.10
CA ASN A 660 -27.39 -58.70 -20.91
C ASN A 660 -27.83 -59.11 -19.47
N GLU A 661 -29.11 -58.90 -19.13
CA GLU A 661 -30.16 -59.97 -19.08
C GLU A 661 -31.46 -59.50 -18.37
N ASN A 662 -32.55 -59.49 -19.13
CA ASN A 662 -33.88 -60.09 -18.85
C ASN A 662 -34.71 -59.72 -17.60
N SER A 663 -35.91 -59.16 -17.85
CA SER A 663 -37.27 -59.51 -17.33
C SER A 663 -38.11 -58.24 -17.09
N ASP A 664 -39.10 -57.92 -17.94
CA ASP A 664 -40.52 -58.35 -17.80
C ASP A 664 -41.29 -57.48 -16.78
N THR A 665 -41.91 -56.36 -17.15
CA THR A 665 -43.34 -56.15 -17.53
C THR A 665 -43.57 -54.66 -17.23
N GLY A 666 -44.41 -53.84 -17.84
CA GLY A 666 -45.59 -54.00 -18.67
C GLY A 666 -46.40 -52.69 -18.56
N ASN A 667 -47.18 -52.39 -19.61
CA ASN A 667 -48.15 -51.29 -19.79
C ASN A 667 -47.59 -49.91 -20.17
N LYS A 668 -47.71 -49.50 -21.45
CA LYS A 668 -48.92 -49.09 -22.20
C LYS A 668 -49.56 -47.85 -21.56
N THR A 669 -49.71 -46.74 -22.26
CA THR A 669 -50.42 -46.53 -23.55
C THR A 669 -49.84 -45.28 -24.24
N GLU A 670 -49.49 -45.34 -25.53
CA GLU A 670 -50.35 -44.98 -26.69
C GLU A 670 -50.86 -43.54 -26.56
N GLU A 671 -50.75 -42.62 -27.53
CA GLU A 671 -50.63 -42.66 -29.00
C GLU A 671 -50.55 -41.16 -29.38
N SER A 672 -50.05 -40.65 -30.50
CA SER A 672 -49.88 -41.19 -31.83
C SER A 672 -49.05 -40.19 -32.65
N THR A 673 -48.21 -40.74 -33.54
CA THR A 673 -47.98 -40.37 -34.95
C THR A 673 -47.85 -38.89 -35.34
N ASP A 674 -46.89 -38.49 -36.17
CA ASP A 674 -46.50 -39.16 -37.41
C ASP A 674 -45.19 -38.57 -37.98
N SER A 675 -44.42 -39.47 -38.61
CA SER A 675 -43.61 -39.30 -39.83
C SER A 675 -42.68 -38.08 -40.01
N LYS A 676 -41.48 -38.18 -40.59
CA LYS A 676 -40.53 -39.23 -41.00
C LYS A 676 -39.47 -38.47 -41.82
N ASN A 677 -38.21 -38.88 -41.66
CA ASN A 677 -37.12 -38.94 -42.66
C ASN A 677 -36.77 -37.71 -43.51
N VAL A 678 -35.48 -37.36 -43.50
CA VAL A 678 -34.49 -37.69 -44.57
C VAL A 678 -33.10 -37.33 -43.99
N ASP A 679 -32.27 -38.31 -43.61
CA ASP A 679 -31.17 -38.90 -44.39
C ASP A 679 -30.24 -37.84 -45.06
N ASN A 680 -29.00 -37.65 -44.62
CA ASN A 680 -27.83 -38.52 -44.78
C ASN A 680 -26.81 -37.87 -45.74
N LYS A 681 -25.57 -37.66 -45.26
CA LYS A 681 -24.28 -37.81 -45.97
C LYS A 681 -23.15 -37.29 -45.06
N ASN A 682 -22.33 -38.16 -44.47
CA ASN A 682 -21.13 -38.83 -45.00
C ASN A 682 -20.01 -37.90 -45.49
N SER A 683 -18.93 -37.86 -44.70
CA SER A 683 -17.52 -38.04 -45.10
C SER A 683 -16.69 -38.08 -43.80
N GLU A 684 -16.15 -39.20 -43.32
CA GLU A 684 -14.91 -39.87 -43.77
C GLU A 684 -13.76 -38.90 -44.06
N VAL A 685 -12.48 -39.10 -43.72
CA VAL A 685 -11.67 -40.16 -43.08
C VAL A 685 -10.25 -39.56 -42.96
N GLY A 686 -9.42 -40.08 -42.03
CA GLY A 686 -7.95 -40.07 -42.18
C GLY A 686 -7.23 -39.33 -41.04
N ASN A 687 -6.92 -39.93 -39.90
CA ASN A 687 -5.94 -40.98 -39.63
C ASN A 687 -4.48 -40.53 -39.84
N GLN A 688 -3.72 -40.33 -38.76
CA GLN A 688 -2.51 -41.14 -38.50
C GLN A 688 -1.90 -40.89 -37.12
N THR A 689 -1.70 -42.00 -36.43
CA THR A 689 -0.99 -42.25 -35.17
C THR A 689 0.42 -42.75 -35.48
N VAL A 690 1.43 -42.43 -34.63
CA VAL A 690 2.55 -43.30 -34.18
C VAL A 690 3.11 -42.62 -32.90
N LYS A 691 2.90 -43.15 -31.68
CA LYS A 691 3.76 -44.09 -30.91
C LYS A 691 5.19 -43.56 -30.66
N SER A 692 5.91 -43.79 -29.56
CA SER A 692 5.73 -44.36 -28.23
C SER A 692 7.15 -44.53 -27.68
N SER A 693 7.42 -44.36 -26.39
CA SER A 693 8.19 -45.37 -25.61
C SER A 693 8.46 -44.94 -24.17
N SER A 694 7.86 -45.71 -23.28
CA SER A 694 8.19 -45.94 -21.87
C SER A 694 9.36 -46.92 -21.69
N SER A 695 10.02 -46.90 -20.52
CA SER A 695 10.34 -48.08 -19.69
C SER A 695 11.09 -47.63 -18.41
N LYS A 696 10.58 -47.85 -17.18
CA LYS A 696 10.73 -49.07 -16.31
C LYS A 696 12.19 -49.26 -15.80
N SER A 697 12.51 -49.58 -14.53
CA SER A 697 11.77 -50.23 -13.43
C SER A 697 12.62 -50.41 -12.15
N ASN A 698 11.93 -50.67 -11.01
CA ASN A 698 12.27 -51.58 -9.88
C ASN A 698 13.41 -51.17 -8.89
N ASN A 699 13.38 -51.43 -7.57
CA ASN A 699 12.60 -52.36 -6.74
C ASN A 699 12.75 -52.04 -5.22
N THR A 700 11.68 -52.22 -4.42
CA THR A 700 11.53 -52.91 -3.09
C THR A 700 12.60 -52.79 -1.97
N THR A 701 12.36 -52.79 -0.65
CA THR A 701 11.22 -52.90 0.31
C THR A 701 11.85 -52.90 1.73
N ALA A 702 11.20 -52.33 2.76
CA ALA A 702 11.05 -52.96 4.09
C ALA A 702 10.14 -52.13 5.02
N HIS A 703 9.25 -52.84 5.72
CA HIS A 703 8.13 -52.40 6.55
C HIS A 703 8.52 -52.00 7.99
N ALA A 704 7.73 -51.10 8.59
CA ALA A 704 7.16 -51.33 9.93
C ALA A 704 5.88 -50.48 10.13
N SER A 705 4.84 -51.14 10.61
CA SER A 705 3.47 -50.68 10.87
C SER A 705 3.27 -50.10 12.26
N VAL A 706 2.48 -49.02 12.43
CA VAL A 706 1.64 -48.80 13.63
C VAL A 706 0.35 -48.06 13.23
N ALA A 707 -0.75 -48.51 13.81
CA ALA A 707 -2.13 -48.11 13.57
C ALA A 707 -2.45 -46.66 13.99
N THR A 708 -3.32 -46.01 13.20
CA THR A 708 -4.05 -44.80 13.56
C THR A 708 -5.36 -45.20 14.26
N SER A 709 -5.51 -44.83 15.53
CA SER A 709 -6.81 -44.83 16.22
C SER A 709 -7.19 -43.40 16.59
N ASP A 710 -8.22 -42.95 15.89
CA ASP A 710 -9.20 -41.91 16.15
C ASP A 710 -9.45 -41.58 17.65
N THR A 711 -9.11 -40.36 18.07
CA THR A 711 -9.59 -39.75 19.32
C THR A 711 -9.75 -38.24 19.17
N SER A 712 -10.81 -37.79 18.50
CA SER A 712 -11.21 -36.38 18.45
C SER A 712 -12.71 -36.15 18.70
N HIS A 713 -13.36 -37.01 19.49
CA HIS A 713 -14.78 -36.85 19.85
C HIS A 713 -15.12 -36.87 21.36
N THR A 714 -14.15 -36.99 22.27
CA THR A 714 -14.43 -37.10 23.72
C THR A 714 -14.17 -35.83 24.54
N VAL A 715 -13.61 -34.77 23.95
CA VAL A 715 -13.27 -33.53 24.69
C VAL A 715 -14.41 -32.49 24.67
N TYR A 716 -15.34 -32.56 23.70
CA TYR A 716 -16.45 -31.61 23.60
C TYR A 716 -17.65 -31.89 24.53
N TRP A 717 -17.73 -33.06 25.17
CA TRP A 717 -18.85 -33.44 26.04
C TRP A 717 -18.63 -33.22 27.55
N LEU A 718 -17.40 -32.91 28.01
CA LEU A 718 -17.12 -32.63 29.43
C LEU A 718 -17.23 -31.14 29.82
N SER A 719 -17.12 -30.22 28.86
CA SER A 719 -17.24 -28.78 29.11
C SER A 719 -18.70 -28.32 29.23
N LEU A 720 -19.63 -28.97 28.52
CA LEU A 720 -21.05 -28.62 28.53
C LEU A 720 -21.80 -29.11 29.80
N SER A 721 -21.40 -30.24 30.39
CA SER A 721 -22.01 -30.79 31.60
C SER A 721 -21.67 -29.99 32.87
N THR A 722 -20.50 -29.34 32.89
CA THR A 722 -20.03 -28.55 34.04
C THR A 722 -20.68 -27.16 34.08
N LEU A 723 -20.99 -26.59 32.91
CA LEU A 723 -21.69 -25.31 32.78
C LEU A 723 -23.19 -25.45 33.13
N MET A 724 -23.84 -26.56 32.77
CA MET A 724 -25.24 -26.82 33.17
C MET A 724 -25.41 -27.08 34.68
N LEU A 725 -24.40 -27.64 35.36
CA LEU A 725 -24.44 -27.84 36.81
C LEU A 725 -24.30 -26.53 37.59
N LEU A 726 -23.53 -25.56 37.09
CA LEU A 726 -23.36 -24.24 37.70
C LEU A 726 -24.57 -23.31 37.47
N VAL A 727 -25.19 -23.37 36.29
CA VAL A 727 -26.44 -22.64 36.01
C VAL A 727 -27.62 -23.23 36.80
N GLY A 728 -27.67 -24.56 36.97
CA GLY A 728 -28.67 -25.24 37.80
C GLY A 728 -28.59 -24.91 39.29
N LEU A 729 -27.38 -24.74 39.85
CA LEU A 729 -27.18 -24.33 41.24
C LEU A 729 -27.48 -22.84 41.50
N HIS A 730 -27.28 -21.98 40.50
CA HIS A 730 -27.60 -20.55 40.61
C HIS A 730 -29.12 -20.29 40.56
N ILE A 731 -29.87 -21.06 39.77
CA ILE A 731 -31.35 -20.97 39.69
C ILE A 731 -32.02 -21.56 40.94
N ARG A 732 -31.45 -22.61 41.55
CA ARG A 732 -31.99 -23.23 42.77
C ARG A 732 -31.77 -22.39 44.04
N ASN A 733 -30.75 -21.53 44.07
CA ASN A 733 -30.50 -20.59 45.18
C ASN A 733 -31.30 -19.27 45.07
N ARG A 734 -31.78 -18.87 43.88
CA ARG A 734 -32.70 -17.73 43.74
C ARG A 734 -34.16 -18.05 44.12
N LYS A 735 -34.60 -19.31 44.04
CA LYS A 735 -35.94 -19.74 44.51
C LYS A 735 -36.05 -20.05 46.01
N LYS A 736 -34.95 -20.04 46.77
CA LYS A 736 -34.96 -20.21 48.24
C LYS A 736 -34.86 -18.91 49.05
N LYS A 737 -34.75 -17.75 48.38
CA LYS A 737 -34.66 -16.43 49.03
C LYS A 737 -35.92 -15.55 48.92
N SER A 738 -37.06 -16.12 48.50
CA SER A 738 -38.38 -15.45 48.52
C SER A 738 -39.45 -16.20 49.35
N LEU A 739 -39.03 -17.02 50.31
CA LEU A 739 -39.90 -17.62 51.33
C LEU A 739 -39.15 -17.62 52.67
N ASN A 740 -38.93 -16.41 53.21
CA ASN A 740 -38.86 -16.05 54.62
C ASN A 740 -38.26 -14.64 54.75
N GLN A 741 -39.05 -13.64 54.34
CA GLN A 741 -39.22 -12.28 54.88
C GLN A 741 -39.85 -11.39 53.81
#